data_AF-A0A2E6PAT4-F1
#
_entry.id   AF-A0A2E6PAT4-F1
#
_cell.length_a   1.000
_cell.length_b   1.000
_cell.length_c   1.000
_cell.angle_alpha   90.00
_cell.angle_beta   90.00
_cell.angle_gamma   90.00
#
_symmetry.space_group_name_H-M   'P 1'
#
loop_
_entity.id
_entity.type
_entity.pdbx_description
1 polymer ?
#
loop_
_entity_poly.entity_id
_entity_poly.type
_entity_poly.pdbx_seq_one_letter_code
_entity_poly.pdbx_strand_id
1 'polypeptide(L)'
;MVGRYIKIRKLERIKELRVRLSRYRNKLRNSVLWLFGCLAVILVAGTSVAQESGKAGADPHFDIFAEDNYPSASQCAVCHQKIYKQWASSNHAYASISPMFHKFEQAIYDLTQGTIGSFCVRCHQQVGTQRGEPREAPLWERSRVAREGITCITCHRVTEEFGKVNGERNIIPGNIHAPIYNTASGSRFDEILKKKEELKIATSDKERGAKIHGKVIKFAQISKSEFCVSCHQVAVNLGIKLEVVWDQYRSSPAFKEGVSCQACHMGKVAGVDSGYEKAPVAIVGGKEISPDRDHHNHAFYGPGYPIAHPGIFPHNPDAENWSIQDWLKFDWRAGWGTDEFEDGVENLAEPFDGIDEVAGEAGALGLTRGLNELDLALKILEKRLAYKDRMKTPIEDAKKALEMIGESAEADQSPEDLRENMVEPLEALAEAISELEGKQKEKAGNALSLLNDSLKTFNGTWAGEGASNVHEKLGTLLDKVEKSENKSDRKDAFGKLKTTTEALRKLGNSGIVFYAKISALKTILNVNFPVAWSDPDDRMEAREVVEANIEELEYKKKLREEVMNNGGKIDGPFFNGKPQVGESLSLKYIVTNLNNGHNLPSGSLGAQPEIWLNVALTDPNGKNVWESGYVDSYGDFADNHSLDVAAGKIKFDNQIFNLQSKFLTTNIKGTDREMYLPVSFDIDQRPFLRAAGQPTTVMNHPPFARMEGRSIPPLGKKTADYKIPASAFKTKGKYKLSVRLRSRAEPIYFMKFVGATEEMIQSMNQWMVDIHPYTVEFDVK
;
A
#
# COMPACT_ATOMS: atom_id res chain seq x y z
N MET A 1 31.97 -84.81 45.73
CA MET A 1 30.56 -84.49 46.05
C MET A 1 30.14 -83.05 45.67
N VAL A 2 30.82 -82.39 44.70
CA VAL A 2 30.46 -81.03 44.22
C VAL A 2 29.94 -81.03 42.76
N GLY A 3 30.18 -82.10 41.99
CA GLY A 3 29.74 -82.22 40.58
C GLY A 3 28.26 -82.61 40.36
N ARG A 4 27.57 -83.19 41.35
CA ARG A 4 26.13 -83.54 41.25
C ARG A 4 25.19 -82.38 41.62
N TYR A 5 25.65 -81.41 42.42
CA TYR A 5 24.85 -80.23 42.82
C TYR A 5 24.78 -79.16 41.70
N ILE A 6 25.80 -79.06 40.85
CA ILE A 6 25.86 -78.10 39.74
C ILE A 6 24.96 -78.54 38.55
N LYS A 7 24.75 -79.85 38.35
CA LYS A 7 23.96 -80.38 37.23
C LYS A 7 22.44 -80.23 37.45
N ILE A 8 21.98 -80.26 38.70
CA ILE A 8 20.56 -80.14 39.08
C ILE A 8 20.10 -78.66 39.00
N ARG A 9 20.89 -77.72 39.55
CA ARG A 9 20.62 -76.27 39.43
C ARG A 9 20.62 -75.76 37.98
N LYS A 10 21.42 -76.36 37.08
CA LYS A 10 21.47 -75.97 35.66
C LYS A 10 20.22 -76.44 34.89
N LEU A 11 19.63 -77.57 35.28
CA LEU A 11 18.40 -78.11 34.66
C LEU A 11 17.12 -77.39 35.16
N GLU A 12 17.09 -76.95 36.41
CA GLU A 12 15.99 -76.12 36.96
C GLU A 12 15.97 -74.72 36.34
N ARG A 13 17.13 -74.08 36.15
CA ARG A 13 17.26 -72.77 35.49
C ARG A 13 16.82 -72.80 34.02
N ILE A 14 17.05 -73.91 33.31
CA ILE A 14 16.62 -74.13 31.91
C ILE A 14 15.10 -74.34 31.82
N LYS A 15 14.47 -74.97 32.83
CA LYS A 15 13.01 -75.08 32.92
C LYS A 15 12.34 -73.74 33.22
N GLU A 16 12.89 -72.93 34.13
CA GLU A 16 12.40 -71.56 34.40
C GLU A 16 12.53 -70.62 33.18
N LEU A 17 13.64 -70.71 32.44
CA LEU A 17 13.86 -69.95 31.20
C LEU A 17 12.86 -70.32 30.10
N ARG A 18 12.51 -71.61 29.93
CA ARG A 18 11.48 -72.05 28.97
C ARG A 18 10.08 -71.54 29.33
N VAL A 19 9.73 -71.49 30.62
CA VAL A 19 8.44 -70.96 31.08
C VAL A 19 8.37 -69.44 30.90
N ARG A 20 9.45 -68.69 31.19
CA ARG A 20 9.56 -67.24 30.91
C ARG A 20 9.51 -66.90 29.42
N LEU A 21 10.19 -67.67 28.56
CA LEU A 21 10.16 -67.50 27.10
C LEU A 21 8.77 -67.81 26.51
N SER A 22 8.02 -68.77 27.06
CA SER A 22 6.63 -69.03 26.62
C SER A 22 5.65 -67.91 27.00
N ARG A 23 5.85 -67.26 28.16
CA ARG A 23 5.05 -66.08 28.58
C ARG A 23 5.36 -64.84 27.76
N TYR A 24 6.63 -64.64 27.37
CA TYR A 24 7.03 -63.56 26.45
C TYR A 24 6.49 -63.80 25.04
N ARG A 25 6.51 -65.05 24.54
CA ARG A 25 5.98 -65.40 23.21
C ARG A 25 4.45 -65.25 23.11
N ASN A 26 3.71 -65.54 24.19
CA ASN A 26 2.26 -65.32 24.23
C ASN A 26 1.88 -63.84 24.47
N LYS A 27 2.70 -63.05 25.18
CA LYS A 27 2.53 -61.58 25.26
C LYS A 27 2.83 -60.89 23.92
N LEU A 28 3.91 -61.26 23.23
CA LEU A 28 4.22 -60.72 21.89
C LEU A 28 3.17 -61.11 20.86
N ARG A 29 2.66 -62.36 20.90
CA ARG A 29 1.61 -62.82 19.97
C ARG A 29 0.26 -62.12 20.23
N ASN A 30 -0.09 -61.85 21.49
CA ASN A 30 -1.31 -61.12 21.82
C ASN A 30 -1.19 -59.61 21.55
N SER A 31 -0.01 -59.00 21.71
CA SER A 31 0.25 -57.60 21.34
C SER A 31 0.28 -57.40 19.81
N VAL A 32 0.81 -58.35 19.04
CA VAL A 32 0.80 -58.32 17.57
C VAL A 32 -0.61 -58.60 17.02
N LEU A 33 -1.40 -59.49 17.63
CA LEU A 33 -2.81 -59.71 17.26
C LEU A 33 -3.73 -58.53 17.64
N TRP A 34 -3.42 -57.76 18.70
CA TRP A 34 -4.11 -56.52 19.03
C TRP A 34 -3.72 -55.36 18.09
N LEU A 35 -2.44 -55.25 17.72
CA LEU A 35 -1.96 -54.28 16.74
C LEU A 35 -2.55 -54.54 15.34
N PHE A 36 -2.67 -55.80 14.90
CA PHE A 36 -3.33 -56.14 13.63
C PHE A 36 -4.87 -56.08 13.70
N GLY A 37 -5.48 -56.36 14.84
CA GLY A 37 -6.94 -56.22 15.05
C GLY A 37 -7.43 -54.77 15.11
N CYS A 38 -6.68 -53.89 15.78
CA CYS A 38 -6.94 -52.45 15.77
C CYS A 38 -6.63 -51.83 14.41
N LEU A 39 -5.58 -52.28 13.69
CA LEU A 39 -5.35 -51.85 12.31
C LEU A 39 -6.51 -52.28 11.39
N ALA A 40 -7.03 -53.50 11.52
CA ALA A 40 -8.10 -54.00 10.66
C ALA A 40 -9.48 -53.36 10.94
N VAL A 41 -9.79 -53.01 12.20
CA VAL A 41 -11.04 -52.27 12.52
C VAL A 41 -10.92 -50.79 12.15
N ILE A 42 -9.74 -50.17 12.27
CA ILE A 42 -9.47 -48.82 11.76
C ILE A 42 -9.47 -48.80 10.21
N LEU A 43 -9.03 -49.88 9.54
CA LEU A 43 -9.06 -50.01 8.08
C LEU A 43 -10.47 -50.31 7.53
N VAL A 44 -11.36 -50.99 8.26
CA VAL A 44 -12.72 -51.31 7.77
C VAL A 44 -13.78 -50.29 8.21
N ALA A 45 -13.64 -49.66 9.37
CA ALA A 45 -14.48 -48.51 9.76
C ALA A 45 -13.98 -47.19 9.14
N GLY A 46 -12.66 -47.07 8.88
CA GLY A 46 -12.08 -45.94 8.18
C GLY A 46 -12.37 -45.93 6.68
N THR A 47 -12.64 -47.08 6.05
CA THR A 47 -13.00 -47.16 4.62
C THR A 47 -14.48 -46.95 4.34
N SER A 48 -15.37 -47.04 5.34
CA SER A 48 -16.79 -46.73 5.17
C SER A 48 -17.15 -45.29 5.58
N VAL A 49 -16.34 -44.63 6.41
CA VAL A 49 -16.53 -43.20 6.75
C VAL A 49 -15.68 -42.27 5.88
N ALA A 50 -14.50 -42.69 5.39
CA ALA A 50 -13.69 -41.88 4.47
C ALA A 50 -14.14 -41.96 3.01
N GLN A 51 -15.05 -42.89 2.65
CA GLN A 51 -15.52 -43.05 1.27
C GLN A 51 -16.90 -42.43 1.00
N GLU A 52 -17.58 -41.88 2.02
CA GLU A 52 -18.72 -40.98 1.82
C GLU A 52 -18.41 -39.49 2.08
N SER A 53 -17.30 -39.15 2.76
CA SER A 53 -16.85 -37.75 2.86
C SER A 53 -15.99 -37.29 1.66
N GLY A 54 -15.63 -38.19 0.73
CA GLY A 54 -14.91 -37.88 -0.51
C GLY A 54 -15.79 -37.50 -1.71
N LYS A 55 -17.13 -37.44 -1.52
CA LYS A 55 -18.10 -36.96 -2.52
C LYS A 55 -19.25 -36.14 -1.91
N ALA A 56 -19.08 -35.61 -0.70
CA ALA A 56 -19.72 -34.34 -0.38
C ALA A 56 -18.89 -33.29 -1.11
N GLY A 57 -19.41 -32.80 -2.24
CA GLY A 57 -18.65 -32.08 -3.25
C GLY A 57 -17.66 -31.10 -2.65
N ALA A 58 -16.40 -31.17 -3.11
CA ALA A 58 -15.56 -29.98 -3.13
C ALA A 58 -16.46 -28.87 -3.64
N ASP A 59 -16.74 -27.88 -2.79
CA ASP A 59 -17.64 -26.80 -3.14
C ASP A 59 -17.19 -26.34 -4.53
N PRO A 60 -18.01 -26.48 -5.59
CA PRO A 60 -17.59 -26.09 -6.93
C PRO A 60 -17.22 -24.60 -6.99
N HIS A 61 -17.57 -23.82 -5.95
CA HIS A 61 -17.12 -22.45 -5.75
C HIS A 61 -15.72 -22.33 -5.13
N PHE A 62 -15.20 -23.32 -4.39
CA PHE A 62 -13.85 -23.25 -3.80
C PHE A 62 -12.76 -23.13 -4.86
N ASP A 63 -12.85 -23.93 -5.93
CA ASP A 63 -11.93 -23.84 -7.05
C ASP A 63 -11.99 -22.45 -7.69
N ILE A 64 -13.18 -21.85 -7.84
CA ILE A 64 -13.34 -20.50 -8.40
C ILE A 64 -12.54 -19.46 -7.60
N PHE A 65 -12.42 -19.61 -6.28
CA PHE A 65 -11.70 -18.66 -5.42
C PHE A 65 -10.19 -18.98 -5.25
N ALA A 66 -9.67 -20.04 -5.88
CA ALA A 66 -8.24 -20.39 -5.81
C ALA A 66 -7.36 -19.30 -6.46
N GLU A 67 -6.18 -19.03 -5.88
CA GLU A 67 -5.24 -18.02 -6.42
C GLU A 67 -4.76 -18.39 -7.83
N ASP A 68 -4.58 -19.68 -8.09
CA ASP A 68 -4.25 -20.20 -9.41
C ASP A 68 -5.29 -19.86 -10.49
N ASN A 69 -6.55 -19.56 -10.13
CA ASN A 69 -7.59 -19.17 -11.09
C ASN A 69 -7.63 -17.67 -11.40
N TYR A 70 -6.74 -16.88 -10.78
CA TYR A 70 -6.58 -15.45 -11.07
C TYR A 70 -5.08 -15.15 -11.22
N PRO A 71 -4.47 -15.43 -12.39
CA PRO A 71 -3.03 -15.29 -12.56
C PRO A 71 -2.57 -13.84 -12.37
N SER A 72 -1.48 -13.67 -11.63
CA SER A 72 -0.78 -12.40 -11.43
C SER A 72 -0.24 -11.82 -12.75
N ALA A 73 -0.16 -10.49 -12.84
CA ALA A 73 0.42 -9.78 -13.97
C ALA A 73 1.89 -10.19 -14.24
N SER A 74 2.65 -10.62 -13.22
CA SER A 74 4.03 -11.08 -13.39
C SER A 74 4.13 -12.31 -14.30
N GLN A 75 3.10 -13.18 -14.29
CA GLN A 75 3.03 -14.31 -15.21
C GLN A 75 2.85 -13.85 -16.67
N CYS A 76 2.13 -12.75 -16.89
CA CYS A 76 2.00 -12.12 -18.22
C CYS A 76 3.32 -11.46 -18.66
N ALA A 77 4.09 -10.92 -17.71
CA ALA A 77 5.35 -10.20 -17.96
C ALA A 77 6.41 -11.06 -18.67
N VAL A 78 6.38 -12.38 -18.47
CA VAL A 78 7.28 -13.35 -19.12
C VAL A 78 7.34 -13.14 -20.64
N CYS A 79 6.18 -12.95 -21.27
CA CYS A 79 6.06 -12.72 -22.71
C CYS A 79 5.72 -11.27 -23.07
N HIS A 80 4.95 -10.56 -22.23
CA HIS A 80 4.44 -9.22 -22.49
C HIS A 80 5.21 -8.13 -21.73
N GLN A 81 6.54 -8.15 -21.84
CA GLN A 81 7.46 -7.34 -21.02
C GLN A 81 7.19 -5.83 -21.12
N LYS A 82 7.10 -5.26 -22.34
CA LYS A 82 6.85 -3.82 -22.53
C LYS A 82 5.50 -3.39 -21.96
N ILE A 83 4.46 -4.20 -22.17
CA ILE A 83 3.11 -3.95 -21.65
C ILE A 83 3.11 -3.98 -20.12
N TYR A 84 3.74 -4.99 -19.53
CA TYR A 84 3.87 -5.12 -18.08
C TYR A 84 4.59 -3.91 -17.47
N LYS A 85 5.74 -3.51 -18.01
CA LYS A 85 6.49 -2.34 -17.52
C LYS A 85 5.64 -1.07 -17.55
N GLN A 86 4.90 -0.84 -18.63
CA GLN A 86 4.00 0.31 -18.74
C GLN A 86 2.88 0.29 -17.69
N TRP A 87 2.29 -0.89 -17.46
CA TRP A 87 1.21 -1.10 -16.49
C TRP A 87 1.70 -1.04 -15.04
N ALA A 88 2.85 -1.61 -14.70
CA ALA A 88 3.36 -1.80 -13.33
C ALA A 88 3.47 -0.49 -12.53
N SER A 89 3.66 0.62 -13.23
CA SER A 89 3.78 1.99 -12.71
C SER A 89 2.57 2.88 -13.08
N SER A 90 1.50 2.31 -13.61
CA SER A 90 0.27 3.03 -13.99
C SER A 90 -0.66 3.28 -12.80
N ASN A 91 -1.56 4.26 -12.94
CA ASN A 91 -2.62 4.51 -11.96
C ASN A 91 -3.57 3.30 -11.78
N HIS A 92 -3.72 2.46 -12.81
CA HIS A 92 -4.49 1.23 -12.73
C HIS A 92 -3.84 0.20 -11.79
N ALA A 93 -2.52 0.01 -11.92
CA ALA A 93 -1.78 -0.90 -11.03
C ALA A 93 -1.65 -0.34 -9.60
N TYR A 94 -1.70 0.98 -9.47
CA TYR A 94 -1.66 1.69 -8.19
C TYR A 94 -2.99 1.64 -7.41
N ALA A 95 -4.11 1.35 -8.08
CA ALA A 95 -5.46 1.56 -7.55
C ALA A 95 -5.72 0.88 -6.19
N SER A 96 -5.15 -0.31 -5.96
CA SER A 96 -5.28 -1.06 -4.69
C SER A 96 -4.27 -0.64 -3.63
N ILE A 97 -3.15 -0.02 -4.03
CA ILE A 97 -2.02 0.32 -3.15
C ILE A 97 -2.14 1.72 -2.56
N SER A 98 -2.87 2.62 -3.21
CA SER A 98 -2.99 4.03 -2.80
C SER A 98 -3.35 4.19 -1.32
N PRO A 99 -2.45 4.75 -0.47
CA PRO A 99 -2.76 4.99 0.93
C PRO A 99 -3.83 6.09 1.08
N MET A 100 -3.91 7.02 0.13
CA MET A 100 -5.02 7.99 0.09
C MET A 100 -6.36 7.32 -0.16
N PHE A 101 -6.42 6.34 -1.06
CA PHE A 101 -7.63 5.55 -1.27
C PHE A 101 -8.04 4.85 0.02
N HIS A 102 -7.12 4.18 0.71
CA HIS A 102 -7.42 3.48 1.97
C HIS A 102 -7.91 4.42 3.07
N LYS A 103 -7.29 5.61 3.22
CA LYS A 103 -7.75 6.63 4.19
C LYS A 103 -9.13 7.15 3.84
N PHE A 104 -9.36 7.47 2.57
CA PHE A 104 -10.65 7.98 2.13
C PHE A 104 -11.76 6.93 2.25
N GLU A 105 -11.51 5.72 1.76
CA GLU A 105 -12.44 4.60 1.82
C GLU A 105 -12.84 4.31 3.27
N GLN A 106 -11.86 4.21 4.18
CA GLN A 106 -12.11 3.94 5.59
C GLN A 106 -12.91 5.07 6.25
N ALA A 107 -12.56 6.34 5.98
CA ALA A 107 -13.30 7.49 6.51
C ALA A 107 -14.76 7.47 6.04
N ILE A 108 -15.02 7.19 4.75
CA ILE A 108 -16.38 7.04 4.24
C ILE A 108 -17.08 5.83 4.86
N TYR A 109 -16.41 4.69 4.97
CA TYR A 109 -16.99 3.51 5.59
C TYR A 109 -17.45 3.79 7.03
N ASP A 110 -16.62 4.46 7.82
CA ASP A 110 -16.92 4.81 9.21
C ASP A 110 -18.07 5.82 9.31
N LEU A 111 -18.05 6.87 8.48
CA LEU A 111 -19.13 7.86 8.41
C LEU A 111 -20.47 7.24 8.03
N THR A 112 -20.45 6.23 7.17
CA THR A 112 -21.64 5.54 6.67
C THR A 112 -22.02 4.33 7.52
N GLN A 113 -21.27 4.04 8.60
CA GLN A 113 -21.43 2.85 9.45
C GLN A 113 -21.51 1.55 8.62
N GLY A 114 -20.75 1.50 7.54
CA GLY A 114 -20.63 0.36 6.65
C GLY A 114 -21.72 0.17 5.61
N THR A 115 -22.71 1.08 5.51
CA THR A 115 -23.76 0.96 4.47
C THR A 115 -23.21 1.11 3.06
N ILE A 116 -22.01 1.69 2.89
CA ILE A 116 -21.32 1.80 1.60
C ILE A 116 -20.81 0.44 1.08
N GLY A 117 -20.67 -0.56 1.95
CA GLY A 117 -20.31 -1.93 1.60
C GLY A 117 -19.00 -2.04 0.80
N SER A 118 -19.01 -2.80 -0.28
CA SER A 118 -17.86 -3.03 -1.17
C SER A 118 -17.77 -2.04 -2.35
N PHE A 119 -18.55 -0.94 -2.32
CA PHE A 119 -18.65 0.01 -3.44
C PHE A 119 -17.29 0.47 -3.98
N CYS A 120 -16.39 0.90 -3.09
CA CYS A 120 -15.09 1.46 -3.46
C CYS A 120 -14.16 0.40 -4.05
N VAL A 121 -14.10 -0.79 -3.43
CA VAL A 121 -13.16 -1.85 -3.78
C VAL A 121 -13.51 -2.58 -5.07
N ARG A 122 -14.73 -2.41 -5.61
CA ARG A 122 -15.13 -2.95 -6.93
C ARG A 122 -14.31 -2.40 -8.08
N CYS A 123 -13.90 -1.14 -8.00
CA CYS A 123 -13.06 -0.49 -9.02
C CYS A 123 -11.58 -0.46 -8.65
N HIS A 124 -11.23 -0.60 -7.37
CA HIS A 124 -9.84 -0.48 -6.92
C HIS A 124 -9.16 -1.84 -6.69
N GLN A 125 -9.94 -2.89 -6.40
CA GLN A 125 -9.48 -4.22 -5.99
C GLN A 125 -10.39 -5.31 -6.58
N GLN A 126 -10.71 -5.19 -7.87
CA GLN A 126 -11.79 -5.96 -8.49
C GLN A 126 -11.57 -7.48 -8.36
N VAL A 127 -10.34 -7.96 -8.57
CA VAL A 127 -10.01 -9.38 -8.39
C VAL A 127 -10.23 -9.81 -6.93
N GLY A 128 -9.81 -9.00 -5.95
CA GLY A 128 -10.08 -9.27 -4.53
C GLY A 128 -11.57 -9.39 -4.24
N THR A 129 -12.41 -8.52 -4.81
CA THR A 129 -13.87 -8.61 -4.62
C THR A 129 -14.47 -9.88 -5.22
N GLN A 130 -13.98 -10.34 -6.38
CA GLN A 130 -14.46 -11.58 -7.00
C GLN A 130 -13.96 -12.83 -6.31
N ARG A 131 -12.80 -12.74 -5.66
CA ARG A 131 -12.25 -13.79 -4.80
C ARG A 131 -12.98 -13.89 -3.46
N GLY A 132 -13.90 -12.97 -3.17
CA GLY A 132 -14.56 -12.88 -1.86
C GLY A 132 -13.63 -12.41 -0.75
N GLU A 133 -12.53 -11.72 -1.08
CA GLU A 133 -11.63 -11.17 -0.07
C GLU A 133 -12.37 -10.14 0.80
N PRO A 134 -12.18 -10.17 2.13
CA PRO A 134 -12.76 -9.17 3.01
C PRO A 134 -12.35 -7.76 2.57
N ARG A 135 -13.31 -6.83 2.60
CA ARG A 135 -13.08 -5.43 2.22
C ARG A 135 -12.09 -4.76 3.16
N GLU A 136 -12.19 -5.06 4.44
CA GLU A 136 -11.33 -4.56 5.51
C GLU A 136 -9.96 -5.27 5.60
N ALA A 137 -9.68 -6.24 4.73
CA ALA A 137 -8.38 -6.90 4.72
C ALA A 137 -7.27 -5.86 4.41
N PRO A 138 -6.25 -5.75 5.26
CA PRO A 138 -5.12 -4.87 5.00
C PRO A 138 -4.33 -5.38 3.80
N LEU A 139 -3.56 -4.50 3.15
CA LEU A 139 -2.86 -4.80 1.91
C LEU A 139 -1.96 -6.05 2.00
N TRP A 140 -1.27 -6.25 3.13
CA TRP A 140 -0.39 -7.40 3.38
C TRP A 140 -1.12 -8.74 3.63
N GLU A 141 -2.42 -8.73 3.87
CA GLU A 141 -3.24 -9.96 4.00
C GLU A 141 -3.95 -10.33 2.68
N ARG A 142 -3.89 -9.46 1.66
CA ARG A 142 -4.53 -9.71 0.36
C ARG A 142 -3.71 -10.67 -0.49
N SER A 143 -4.39 -11.40 -1.38
CA SER A 143 -3.68 -12.18 -2.42
C SER A 143 -2.84 -11.27 -3.30
N ARG A 144 -1.79 -11.83 -3.92
CA ARG A 144 -0.87 -11.04 -4.75
C ARG A 144 -1.62 -10.32 -5.86
N VAL A 145 -2.49 -11.03 -6.57
CA VAL A 145 -3.29 -10.48 -7.67
C VAL A 145 -4.27 -9.38 -7.23
N ALA A 146 -4.75 -9.39 -5.99
CA ALA A 146 -5.62 -8.31 -5.49
C ALA A 146 -4.84 -7.03 -5.14
N ARG A 147 -3.54 -7.14 -4.81
CA ARG A 147 -2.65 -5.98 -4.59
C ARG A 147 -2.30 -5.27 -5.89
N GLU A 148 -2.37 -5.96 -7.02
CA GLU A 148 -2.14 -5.42 -8.37
C GLU A 148 -3.18 -4.39 -8.83
N GLY A 149 -4.25 -4.16 -8.07
CA GLY A 149 -5.29 -3.21 -8.45
C GLY A 149 -6.03 -3.66 -9.71
N ILE A 150 -6.06 -2.81 -10.73
CA ILE A 150 -6.61 -3.15 -12.03
C ILE A 150 -5.54 -3.86 -12.86
N THR A 151 -5.42 -5.17 -12.64
CA THR A 151 -4.47 -6.08 -13.31
C THR A 151 -4.88 -6.48 -14.74
N CYS A 152 -4.00 -7.16 -15.47
CA CYS A 152 -4.20 -7.62 -16.85
C CYS A 152 -5.52 -8.37 -17.06
N ILE A 153 -5.85 -9.30 -16.15
CA ILE A 153 -7.05 -10.12 -16.23
C ILE A 153 -8.34 -9.32 -16.00
N THR A 154 -8.25 -8.16 -15.33
CA THR A 154 -9.40 -7.26 -15.17
C THR A 154 -9.95 -6.80 -16.51
N CYS A 155 -9.09 -6.69 -17.53
CA CYS A 155 -9.50 -6.33 -18.88
C CYS A 155 -9.58 -7.54 -19.81
N HIS A 156 -8.62 -8.46 -19.73
CA HIS A 156 -8.45 -9.55 -20.68
C HIS A 156 -9.19 -10.85 -20.31
N ARG A 157 -9.92 -10.89 -19.20
CA ARG A 157 -10.82 -12.00 -18.81
C ARG A 157 -12.27 -11.55 -18.67
N VAL A 158 -12.70 -10.57 -19.46
CA VAL A 158 -14.09 -10.10 -19.50
C VAL A 158 -14.74 -10.54 -20.81
N THR A 159 -15.97 -11.05 -20.73
CA THR A 159 -16.68 -11.65 -21.88
C THR A 159 -17.98 -10.94 -22.23
N GLU A 160 -18.49 -10.12 -21.33
CA GLU A 160 -19.75 -9.42 -21.45
C GLU A 160 -19.51 -7.93 -21.70
N GLU A 161 -20.41 -7.32 -22.48
CA GLU A 161 -20.39 -5.88 -22.70
C GLU A 161 -21.10 -5.16 -21.54
N PHE A 162 -20.42 -4.18 -20.95
CA PHE A 162 -20.97 -3.41 -19.83
C PHE A 162 -21.12 -1.93 -20.20
N GLY A 163 -22.20 -1.32 -19.72
CA GLY A 163 -22.43 0.12 -19.77
C GLY A 163 -22.08 0.82 -18.43
N LYS A 164 -22.98 1.69 -17.97
CA LYS A 164 -22.85 2.39 -16.67
C LYS A 164 -23.25 1.45 -15.52
N VAL A 165 -22.28 0.85 -14.84
CA VAL A 165 -22.53 -0.21 -13.83
C VAL A 165 -21.71 -0.07 -12.53
N ASN A 166 -21.11 1.09 -12.24
CA ASN A 166 -20.36 1.33 -10.99
C ASN A 166 -19.34 0.22 -10.65
N GLY A 167 -18.55 -0.23 -11.63
CA GLY A 167 -17.50 -1.23 -11.45
C GLY A 167 -17.98 -2.68 -11.31
N GLU A 168 -19.30 -2.96 -11.39
CA GLU A 168 -19.80 -4.35 -11.45
C GLU A 168 -19.43 -4.95 -12.81
N ARG A 169 -18.28 -5.63 -12.87
CA ARG A 169 -17.84 -6.42 -14.02
C ARG A 169 -17.34 -7.78 -13.56
N ASN A 170 -17.74 -8.82 -14.28
CA ASN A 170 -17.31 -10.19 -14.02
C ASN A 170 -15.97 -10.49 -14.73
N ILE A 171 -15.01 -11.05 -13.99
CA ILE A 171 -13.72 -11.55 -14.49
C ILE A 171 -13.88 -13.06 -14.52
N ILE A 172 -13.76 -13.66 -15.70
CA ILE A 172 -13.89 -15.11 -15.86
C ILE A 172 -12.71 -15.79 -15.14
N PRO A 173 -12.98 -16.59 -14.08
CA PRO A 173 -11.94 -17.31 -13.37
C PRO A 173 -11.31 -18.36 -14.28
N GLY A 174 -10.00 -18.56 -14.11
CA GLY A 174 -9.25 -19.62 -14.77
C GLY A 174 -7.76 -19.36 -14.74
N ASN A 175 -6.99 -20.44 -14.66
CA ASN A 175 -5.54 -20.39 -14.61
C ASN A 175 -4.90 -19.78 -15.86
N ILE A 176 -3.57 -19.68 -15.84
CA ILE A 176 -2.78 -19.08 -16.92
C ILE A 176 -3.08 -19.68 -18.30
N HIS A 177 -3.56 -20.93 -18.39
CA HIS A 177 -3.89 -21.63 -19.63
C HIS A 177 -5.32 -21.37 -20.13
N ALA A 178 -6.17 -20.72 -19.34
CA ALA A 178 -7.52 -20.40 -19.79
C ALA A 178 -7.51 -19.22 -20.83
N PRO A 179 -8.58 -19.06 -21.64
CA PRO A 179 -8.60 -18.10 -22.73
C PRO A 179 -8.55 -16.63 -22.30
N ILE A 180 -7.94 -15.78 -23.13
CA ILE A 180 -7.98 -14.33 -22.98
C ILE A 180 -8.85 -13.68 -24.06
N TYR A 181 -9.40 -12.51 -23.75
CA TYR A 181 -10.33 -11.76 -24.58
C TYR A 181 -9.68 -10.45 -25.03
N ASN A 182 -9.68 -10.23 -26.34
CA ASN A 182 -9.09 -9.05 -26.96
C ASN A 182 -9.74 -8.82 -28.33
N THR A 183 -9.33 -7.81 -29.09
CA THR A 183 -9.85 -7.54 -30.45
C THR A 183 -9.65 -8.73 -31.41
N ALA A 184 -8.68 -9.61 -31.12
CA ALA A 184 -8.21 -10.72 -31.95
C ALA A 184 -7.82 -10.33 -33.39
N SER A 185 -7.79 -9.04 -33.71
CA SER A 185 -7.45 -8.52 -35.03
C SER A 185 -6.02 -8.94 -35.36
N GLY A 186 -5.78 -9.63 -36.47
CA GLY A 186 -4.44 -10.07 -36.88
C GLY A 186 -3.69 -10.96 -35.87
N SER A 187 -4.41 -11.69 -35.01
CA SER A 187 -3.82 -12.65 -34.07
C SER A 187 -3.05 -13.74 -34.82
N ARG A 188 -1.82 -14.03 -34.39
CA ARG A 188 -0.98 -15.16 -34.86
C ARG A 188 -0.90 -16.30 -33.85
N PHE A 189 -1.84 -16.34 -32.91
CA PHE A 189 -1.78 -17.25 -31.77
C PHE A 189 -1.69 -18.73 -32.18
N ASP A 190 -2.46 -19.15 -33.19
CA ASP A 190 -2.41 -20.54 -33.70
C ASP A 190 -1.06 -20.89 -34.34
N GLU A 191 -0.35 -19.92 -34.93
CA GLU A 191 1.00 -20.13 -35.47
C GLU A 191 2.04 -20.30 -34.36
N ILE A 192 1.88 -19.56 -33.26
CA ILE A 192 2.75 -19.67 -32.07
C ILE A 192 2.63 -21.06 -31.46
N LEU A 193 1.40 -21.58 -31.31
CA LEU A 193 1.18 -22.93 -30.78
C LEU A 193 1.82 -24.03 -31.65
N LYS A 194 1.85 -23.85 -32.98
CA LYS A 194 2.53 -24.79 -33.89
C LYS A 194 4.05 -24.80 -33.70
N LYS A 195 4.62 -23.73 -33.13
CA LYS A 195 6.05 -23.57 -32.85
C LYS A 195 6.40 -23.78 -31.38
N LYS A 196 5.58 -24.55 -30.64
CA LYS A 196 5.70 -24.62 -29.17
C LYS A 196 7.08 -25.05 -28.65
N GLU A 197 7.69 -26.03 -29.30
CA GLU A 197 9.01 -26.56 -28.92
C GLU A 197 10.13 -25.55 -29.20
N GLU A 198 10.07 -24.87 -30.35
CA GLU A 198 11.03 -23.85 -30.76
C GLU A 198 11.01 -22.64 -29.81
N LEU A 199 9.81 -22.24 -29.39
CA LEU A 199 9.57 -21.09 -28.52
C LEU A 199 9.62 -21.44 -27.03
N LYS A 200 9.83 -22.71 -26.68
CA LYS A 200 9.85 -23.24 -25.31
C LYS A 200 8.63 -22.81 -24.49
N ILE A 201 7.43 -22.90 -25.09
CA ILE A 201 6.16 -22.57 -24.43
C ILE A 201 5.47 -23.83 -23.93
N ALA A 202 4.76 -23.69 -22.81
CA ALA A 202 4.02 -24.75 -22.15
C ALA A 202 2.52 -24.42 -22.15
N THR A 203 1.75 -25.34 -22.72
CA THR A 203 0.28 -25.28 -22.86
C THR A 203 -0.47 -26.02 -21.75
N SER A 204 0.27 -26.66 -20.83
CA SER A 204 -0.26 -27.23 -19.60
C SER A 204 0.77 -27.14 -18.47
N ASP A 205 0.31 -27.35 -17.23
CA ASP A 205 1.18 -27.33 -16.05
C ASP A 205 2.26 -28.41 -16.08
N LYS A 206 2.01 -29.52 -16.78
CA LYS A 206 2.93 -30.66 -16.94
C LYS A 206 4.07 -30.41 -17.93
N GLU A 207 3.94 -29.43 -18.80
CA GLU A 207 4.97 -29.10 -19.80
C GLU A 207 6.02 -28.14 -19.23
N ARG A 208 7.28 -28.35 -19.59
CA ARG A 208 8.39 -27.43 -19.25
C ARG A 208 8.43 -26.29 -20.27
N GLY A 209 8.43 -25.05 -19.80
CA GLY A 209 8.49 -23.87 -20.65
C GLY A 209 7.75 -22.68 -20.06
N ALA A 210 7.77 -21.56 -20.77
CA ALA A 210 6.98 -20.38 -20.44
C ALA A 210 5.49 -20.72 -20.58
N LYS A 211 4.73 -20.60 -19.49
CA LYS A 211 3.29 -20.88 -19.48
C LYS A 211 2.56 -19.86 -20.36
N ILE A 212 1.57 -20.33 -21.15
CA ILE A 212 0.82 -19.50 -22.09
C ILE A 212 -0.69 -19.70 -21.95
N HIS A 213 -1.46 -18.63 -22.17
CA HIS A 213 -2.93 -18.70 -22.30
C HIS A 213 -3.35 -19.59 -23.46
N GLY A 214 -4.45 -20.33 -23.31
CA GLY A 214 -4.82 -21.39 -24.26
C GLY A 214 -5.50 -20.91 -25.54
N LYS A 215 -6.06 -19.68 -25.56
CA LYS A 215 -6.72 -19.11 -26.73
C LYS A 215 -6.85 -17.59 -26.63
N VAL A 216 -6.90 -16.92 -27.78
CA VAL A 216 -7.31 -15.51 -27.92
C VAL A 216 -8.70 -15.44 -28.53
N ILE A 217 -9.68 -14.93 -27.78
CA ILE A 217 -11.07 -14.82 -28.22
C ILE A 217 -11.39 -13.36 -28.54
N LYS A 218 -12.12 -13.14 -29.64
CA LYS A 218 -12.55 -11.80 -30.05
C LYS A 218 -13.59 -11.24 -29.08
N PHE A 219 -13.32 -10.07 -28.53
CA PHE A 219 -14.23 -9.25 -27.74
C PHE A 219 -14.18 -7.81 -28.28
N ALA A 220 -15.29 -7.34 -28.84
CA ALA A 220 -15.31 -6.12 -29.64
C ALA A 220 -15.31 -4.84 -28.78
N GLN A 221 -15.89 -4.86 -27.58
CA GLN A 221 -16.02 -3.66 -26.75
C GLN A 221 -14.65 -3.16 -26.26
N ILE A 222 -13.64 -4.02 -26.06
CA ILE A 222 -12.33 -3.64 -25.51
C ILE A 222 -11.62 -2.53 -26.30
N SER A 223 -11.87 -2.42 -27.61
CA SER A 223 -11.33 -1.36 -28.48
C SER A 223 -12.23 -0.14 -28.60
N LYS A 224 -13.30 -0.04 -27.79
CA LYS A 224 -14.26 1.07 -27.80
C LYS A 224 -14.24 1.79 -26.46
N SER A 225 -14.60 3.07 -26.46
CA SER A 225 -14.61 3.90 -25.25
C SER A 225 -15.66 3.45 -24.23
N GLU A 226 -16.72 2.75 -24.66
CA GLU A 226 -17.70 2.09 -23.80
C GLU A 226 -17.05 1.12 -22.81
N PHE A 227 -15.89 0.55 -23.15
CA PHE A 227 -15.17 -0.32 -22.24
C PHE A 227 -14.66 0.41 -20.98
N CYS A 228 -14.45 1.72 -21.00
CA CYS A 228 -13.99 2.44 -19.82
C CYS A 228 -15.14 2.81 -18.86
N VAL A 229 -16.39 2.74 -19.32
CA VAL A 229 -17.57 3.36 -18.68
C VAL A 229 -17.96 2.71 -17.36
N SER A 230 -17.70 1.42 -17.18
CA SER A 230 -18.03 0.76 -15.91
C SER A 230 -17.33 1.43 -14.72
N CYS A 231 -16.11 1.90 -14.92
CA CYS A 231 -15.27 2.45 -13.87
C CYS A 231 -15.14 3.98 -13.97
N HIS A 232 -15.24 4.56 -15.17
CA HIS A 232 -15.12 6.00 -15.41
C HIS A 232 -16.47 6.73 -15.62
N GLN A 233 -17.56 6.14 -15.11
CA GLN A 233 -18.86 6.78 -14.94
C GLN A 233 -19.54 6.21 -13.70
N VAL A 234 -19.33 6.84 -12.56
CA VAL A 234 -19.70 6.31 -11.24
C VAL A 234 -20.64 7.27 -10.53
N ALA A 235 -21.72 6.75 -9.97
CA ALA A 235 -22.62 7.50 -9.10
C ALA A 235 -22.94 6.70 -7.84
N VAL A 236 -22.95 7.35 -6.68
CA VAL A 236 -23.42 6.73 -5.44
C VAL A 236 -24.95 6.72 -5.39
N ASN A 237 -25.52 5.90 -4.51
CA ASN A 237 -26.97 5.66 -4.38
C ASN A 237 -27.84 6.92 -4.15
N LEU A 238 -27.23 8.06 -3.81
CA LEU A 238 -27.90 9.36 -3.73
C LEU A 238 -28.06 10.06 -5.09
N GLY A 239 -27.62 9.46 -6.19
CA GLY A 239 -27.58 10.10 -7.51
C GLY A 239 -26.46 11.15 -7.64
N ILE A 240 -25.64 11.33 -6.59
CA ILE A 240 -24.42 12.12 -6.65
C ILE A 240 -23.47 11.36 -7.56
N LYS A 241 -23.19 11.94 -8.73
CA LYS A 241 -22.16 11.41 -9.61
C LYS A 241 -20.82 11.64 -8.91
N LEU A 242 -20.01 10.60 -8.75
CA LEU A 242 -18.61 10.76 -8.32
C LEU A 242 -17.79 10.97 -9.57
N GLU A 243 -17.73 9.98 -10.46
CA GLU A 243 -17.00 10.09 -11.71
C GLU A 243 -17.94 10.35 -12.90
N VAL A 244 -17.63 11.33 -13.74
CA VAL A 244 -18.50 11.83 -14.84
C VAL A 244 -17.80 11.99 -16.17
N VAL A 245 -16.55 11.53 -16.30
CA VAL A 245 -15.75 11.65 -17.53
C VAL A 245 -16.52 11.15 -18.77
N TRP A 246 -17.25 10.02 -18.67
CA TRP A 246 -18.01 9.50 -19.81
C TRP A 246 -19.13 10.43 -20.31
N ASP A 247 -19.91 11.02 -19.40
CA ASP A 247 -20.95 11.98 -19.77
C ASP A 247 -20.36 13.23 -20.44
N GLN A 248 -19.19 13.68 -19.96
CA GLN A 248 -18.45 14.79 -20.58
C GLN A 248 -17.96 14.40 -21.98
N TYR A 249 -17.38 13.21 -22.12
CA TYR A 249 -16.91 12.66 -23.39
C TYR A 249 -18.02 12.54 -24.42
N ARG A 250 -19.15 11.93 -24.08
CA ARG A 250 -20.31 11.84 -25.00
C ARG A 250 -20.82 13.18 -25.50
N SER A 251 -20.57 14.25 -24.74
CA SER A 251 -21.01 15.61 -25.07
C SER A 251 -19.92 16.41 -25.83
N SER A 252 -18.75 15.83 -26.03
CA SER A 252 -17.56 16.53 -26.50
C SER A 252 -17.41 16.52 -28.03
N PRO A 253 -16.56 17.41 -28.60
CA PRO A 253 -16.15 17.33 -29.99
C PRO A 253 -15.49 15.98 -30.36
N ALA A 254 -14.61 15.44 -29.51
CA ALA A 254 -13.92 14.17 -29.75
C ALA A 254 -14.90 13.00 -30.02
N PHE A 255 -15.97 12.89 -29.24
CA PHE A 255 -16.98 11.84 -29.46
C PHE A 255 -17.71 12.03 -30.79
N LYS A 256 -18.03 13.27 -31.18
CA LYS A 256 -18.65 13.57 -32.48
C LYS A 256 -17.73 13.23 -33.65
N GLU A 257 -16.43 13.37 -33.46
CA GLU A 257 -15.38 13.06 -34.44
C GLU A 257 -14.98 11.58 -34.45
N GLY A 258 -15.51 10.75 -33.53
CA GLY A 258 -15.20 9.33 -33.41
C GLY A 258 -13.84 9.03 -32.75
N VAL A 259 -13.21 10.03 -32.12
CA VAL A 259 -11.96 9.87 -31.38
C VAL A 259 -12.22 9.13 -30.07
N SER A 260 -11.59 7.98 -29.88
CA SER A 260 -11.80 7.13 -28.69
C SER A 260 -10.96 7.58 -27.49
N CYS A 261 -11.37 7.22 -26.27
CA CYS A 261 -10.53 7.37 -25.07
C CYS A 261 -9.14 6.74 -25.26
N GLN A 262 -9.08 5.56 -25.89
CA GLN A 262 -7.83 4.83 -26.15
C GLN A 262 -6.89 5.60 -27.09
N ALA A 263 -7.42 6.42 -28.01
CA ALA A 263 -6.60 7.19 -28.95
C ALA A 263 -5.73 8.22 -28.23
N CYS A 264 -6.26 8.88 -27.19
CA CYS A 264 -5.52 9.87 -26.40
C CYS A 264 -4.79 9.26 -25.19
N HIS A 265 -5.41 8.32 -24.48
CA HIS A 265 -4.89 7.79 -23.21
C HIS A 265 -3.99 6.56 -23.36
N MET A 266 -4.00 5.90 -24.52
CA MET A 266 -3.17 4.74 -24.83
C MET A 266 -2.39 4.92 -26.15
N GLY A 267 -2.34 6.16 -26.67
CA GLY A 267 -1.66 6.51 -27.91
C GLY A 267 -0.14 6.65 -27.75
N LYS A 268 0.51 7.10 -28.83
CA LYS A 268 1.97 7.34 -28.82
C LYS A 268 2.37 8.64 -28.13
N VAL A 269 1.53 9.70 -28.22
CA VAL A 269 1.72 10.99 -27.54
C VAL A 269 0.70 11.11 -26.42
N ALA A 270 1.13 11.53 -25.23
CA ALA A 270 0.26 11.56 -24.06
C ALA A 270 -0.88 12.59 -24.22
N GLY A 271 -2.13 12.14 -24.16
CA GLY A 271 -3.32 13.00 -24.21
C GLY A 271 -3.74 13.48 -25.60
N VAL A 272 -3.09 13.03 -26.67
CA VAL A 272 -3.34 13.49 -28.05
C VAL A 272 -3.64 12.31 -28.97
N ASP A 273 -4.75 12.38 -29.71
CA ASP A 273 -5.01 11.44 -30.80
C ASP A 273 -3.98 11.65 -31.92
N SER A 274 -2.94 10.83 -31.88
CA SER A 274 -1.81 10.88 -32.80
C SER A 274 -1.48 9.50 -33.37
N GLY A 275 -2.38 8.54 -33.20
CA GLY A 275 -2.16 7.13 -33.49
C GLY A 275 -1.29 6.42 -32.44
N TYR A 276 -0.85 5.21 -32.79
CA TYR A 276 -0.16 4.29 -31.88
C TYR A 276 1.30 4.09 -32.30
N GLU A 277 2.14 3.76 -31.33
CA GLU A 277 3.50 3.26 -31.59
C GLU A 277 3.39 1.86 -32.23
N LYS A 278 4.38 1.46 -33.03
CA LYS A 278 4.49 0.08 -33.53
C LYS A 278 5.45 -0.70 -32.63
N ALA A 279 5.00 -1.85 -32.12
CA ALA A 279 5.84 -2.70 -31.28
C ALA A 279 5.41 -4.18 -31.38
N PRO A 280 6.30 -5.13 -31.01
CA PRO A 280 5.91 -6.52 -30.84
C PRO A 280 4.85 -6.68 -29.75
N VAL A 281 3.88 -7.55 -30.02
CA VAL A 281 2.81 -7.89 -29.08
C VAL A 281 3.38 -8.66 -27.88
N ALA A 282 4.39 -9.48 -28.14
CA ALA A 282 5.10 -10.27 -27.13
C ALA A 282 6.54 -10.58 -27.60
N ILE A 283 7.40 -10.90 -26.66
CA ILE A 283 8.71 -11.51 -26.90
C ILE A 283 8.69 -12.89 -26.26
N VAL A 284 8.80 -13.94 -27.08
CA VAL A 284 8.70 -15.34 -26.62
C VAL A 284 9.98 -16.07 -26.99
N GLY A 285 10.69 -16.61 -25.99
CA GLY A 285 11.98 -17.27 -26.22
C GLY A 285 13.02 -16.36 -26.89
N GLY A 286 12.98 -15.06 -26.62
CA GLY A 286 13.83 -14.04 -27.24
C GLY A 286 13.41 -13.60 -28.65
N LYS A 287 12.30 -14.12 -29.19
CA LYS A 287 11.80 -13.77 -30.53
C LYS A 287 10.60 -12.84 -30.44
N GLU A 288 10.62 -11.79 -31.25
CA GLU A 288 9.52 -10.85 -31.38
C GLU A 288 8.32 -11.48 -32.11
N ILE A 289 7.13 -11.32 -31.53
CA ILE A 289 5.87 -11.76 -32.10
C ILE A 289 5.13 -10.57 -32.67
N SER A 290 4.94 -10.57 -33.99
CA SER A 290 4.23 -9.53 -34.75
C SER A 290 4.76 -8.12 -34.43
N PRO A 291 6.02 -7.80 -34.80
CA PRO A 291 6.73 -6.57 -34.38
C PRO A 291 6.11 -5.25 -34.85
N ASP A 292 5.29 -5.27 -35.91
CA ASP A 292 4.69 -4.07 -36.53
C ASP A 292 3.20 -3.90 -36.20
N ARG A 293 2.84 -4.10 -34.92
CA ARG A 293 1.46 -3.99 -34.43
C ARG A 293 1.25 -2.71 -33.66
N ASP A 294 0.02 -2.18 -33.72
CA ASP A 294 -0.36 -1.02 -32.91
C ASP A 294 -0.21 -1.35 -31.42
N HIS A 295 0.77 -0.70 -30.79
CA HIS A 295 1.07 -0.78 -29.39
C HIS A 295 0.21 0.24 -28.64
N HIS A 296 -0.80 -0.29 -27.95
CA HIS A 296 -1.63 0.52 -27.06
C HIS A 296 -0.88 0.65 -25.74
N ASN A 297 -0.52 1.87 -25.35
CA ASN A 297 0.29 2.10 -24.16
C ASN A 297 -0.52 1.78 -22.89
N HIS A 298 -0.01 0.88 -22.06
CA HIS A 298 -0.66 0.45 -20.80
C HIS A 298 -0.27 1.31 -19.58
N ALA A 299 0.36 2.47 -19.81
CA ALA A 299 0.53 3.48 -18.78
C ALA A 299 -0.78 4.23 -18.48
N PHE A 300 -1.73 4.21 -19.41
CA PHE A 300 -3.03 4.90 -19.33
C PHE A 300 -2.87 6.36 -18.90
N TYR A 301 -2.36 7.19 -19.81
CA TYR A 301 -1.91 8.55 -19.48
C TYR A 301 -2.97 9.33 -18.71
N GLY A 302 -2.57 9.97 -17.62
CA GLY A 302 -3.45 10.77 -16.79
C GLY A 302 -2.67 11.57 -15.75
N PRO A 303 -3.33 12.49 -15.04
CA PRO A 303 -2.68 13.38 -14.08
C PRO A 303 -2.37 12.74 -12.72
N GLY A 304 -2.86 11.52 -12.46
CA GLY A 304 -2.67 10.82 -11.19
C GLY A 304 -1.22 10.38 -10.96
N TYR A 305 -0.85 10.27 -9.68
CA TYR A 305 0.50 9.89 -9.24
C TYR A 305 0.44 9.18 -7.88
N PRO A 306 1.44 8.32 -7.57
CA PRO A 306 1.48 7.63 -6.31
C PRO A 306 2.11 8.46 -5.21
N ILE A 307 1.64 8.24 -3.98
CA ILE A 307 2.27 8.70 -2.74
C ILE A 307 2.59 7.51 -1.80
N ALA A 308 2.60 6.29 -2.33
CA ALA A 308 2.99 5.11 -1.56
C ALA A 308 4.51 5.07 -1.38
N HIS A 309 4.96 4.28 -0.41
CA HIS A 309 6.37 3.99 -0.20
C HIS A 309 6.99 3.43 -1.49
N PRO A 310 8.17 3.94 -1.94
CA PRO A 310 8.77 3.53 -3.21
C PRO A 310 9.14 2.05 -3.25
N GLY A 311 9.45 1.42 -2.12
CA GLY A 311 9.64 -0.04 -2.06
C GLY A 311 8.34 -0.87 -2.26
N ILE A 312 7.16 -0.25 -2.16
CA ILE A 312 5.86 -0.93 -2.38
C ILE A 312 5.34 -0.68 -3.80
N PHE A 313 5.62 0.49 -4.38
CA PHE A 313 5.15 0.85 -5.71
C PHE A 313 6.15 1.75 -6.45
N PRO A 314 6.41 1.54 -7.76
CA PRO A 314 5.77 0.60 -8.71
C PRO A 314 5.91 -0.90 -8.39
N HIS A 315 5.11 -1.74 -9.05
CA HIS A 315 5.23 -3.20 -8.91
C HIS A 315 6.58 -3.68 -9.43
N ASN A 316 7.42 -4.16 -8.51
CA ASN A 316 8.76 -4.66 -8.78
C ASN A 316 8.88 -6.09 -8.22
N PRO A 317 9.27 -7.09 -9.03
CA PRO A 317 9.50 -8.46 -8.54
C PRO A 317 10.54 -8.54 -7.42
N ASP A 318 11.59 -7.71 -7.45
CA ASP A 318 12.67 -7.75 -6.46
C ASP A 318 12.20 -7.18 -5.10
N ALA A 319 11.15 -6.35 -5.11
CA ALA A 319 10.51 -5.87 -3.89
C ALA A 319 9.82 -6.99 -3.08
N GLU A 320 9.62 -8.17 -3.68
CA GLU A 320 8.95 -9.31 -3.05
C GLU A 320 9.83 -10.04 -2.02
N ASN A 321 11.12 -9.71 -1.97
CA ASN A 321 12.04 -10.24 -0.96
C ASN A 321 11.65 -9.80 0.47
N TRP A 322 10.97 -8.66 0.60
CA TRP A 322 10.50 -8.13 1.88
C TRP A 322 8.99 -8.01 1.93
N SER A 323 8.42 -8.16 3.14
CA SER A 323 6.99 -7.97 3.31
C SER A 323 6.61 -6.49 3.16
N ILE A 324 5.35 -6.21 2.85
CA ILE A 324 4.82 -4.84 2.85
C ILE A 324 5.02 -4.18 4.23
N GLN A 325 4.91 -4.95 5.31
CA GLN A 325 5.10 -4.43 6.66
C GLN A 325 6.56 -4.04 6.93
N ASP A 326 7.52 -4.72 6.31
CA ASP A 326 8.93 -4.37 6.39
C ASP A 326 9.20 -3.11 5.56
N TRP A 327 8.68 -3.04 4.34
CA TRP A 327 8.77 -1.83 3.52
C TRP A 327 8.23 -0.58 4.20
N LEU A 328 7.12 -0.69 4.95
CA LEU A 328 6.57 0.42 5.72
C LEU A 328 7.47 0.88 6.90
N LYS A 329 8.49 0.09 7.26
CA LYS A 329 9.49 0.42 8.29
C LYS A 329 10.83 0.88 7.70
N PHE A 330 11.02 0.79 6.38
CA PHE A 330 12.25 1.21 5.73
C PHE A 330 12.26 2.73 5.56
N ASP A 331 13.21 3.44 6.18
CA ASP A 331 13.28 4.90 6.06
C ASP A 331 14.18 5.33 4.89
N TRP A 332 13.65 5.21 3.68
CA TRP A 332 14.35 5.64 2.47
C TRP A 332 14.69 7.13 2.45
N ARG A 333 13.96 7.96 3.22
CA ARG A 333 14.17 9.41 3.29
C ARG A 333 15.33 9.79 4.20
N ALA A 334 15.62 8.97 5.21
CA ALA A 334 16.82 9.09 6.04
C ALA A 334 18.11 8.69 5.29
N GLY A 335 17.98 8.07 4.11
CA GLY A 335 19.12 7.60 3.32
C GLY A 335 19.49 6.14 3.55
N TRP A 336 18.64 5.34 4.21
CA TRP A 336 18.97 3.93 4.47
C TRP A 336 19.37 3.18 3.19
N GLY A 337 20.46 2.41 3.30
CA GLY A 337 21.05 1.63 2.22
C GLY A 337 21.86 2.42 1.19
N THR A 338 22.06 3.74 1.34
CA THR A 338 23.05 4.46 0.52
C THR A 338 24.43 4.34 1.13
N ASP A 339 25.47 4.27 0.29
CA ASP A 339 26.87 4.29 0.73
C ASP A 339 27.13 5.42 1.74
N GLU A 340 26.65 6.64 1.49
CA GLU A 340 26.87 7.77 2.41
C GLU A 340 26.20 7.61 3.78
N PHE A 341 25.12 6.82 3.87
CA PHE A 341 24.44 6.55 5.13
C PHE A 341 25.13 5.41 5.87
N GLU A 342 25.41 4.31 5.17
CA GLU A 342 26.01 3.12 5.77
C GLU A 342 27.43 3.42 6.27
N ASP A 343 28.28 4.08 5.47
CA ASP A 343 29.61 4.57 5.89
C ASP A 343 29.51 5.54 7.08
N GLY A 344 28.44 6.35 7.10
CA GLY A 344 28.22 7.36 8.14
C GLY A 344 27.77 6.79 9.49
N VAL A 345 27.25 5.56 9.51
CA VAL A 345 26.78 4.89 10.73
C VAL A 345 27.58 3.66 11.10
N GLU A 346 28.46 3.14 10.23
CA GLU A 346 29.26 1.92 10.43
C GLU A 346 29.93 1.88 11.81
N ASN A 347 30.78 2.88 12.12
CA ASN A 347 31.49 2.98 13.39
C ASN A 347 30.56 3.08 14.62
N LEU A 348 29.31 3.48 14.43
CA LEU A 348 28.29 3.56 15.50
C LEU A 348 27.44 2.29 15.58
N ALA A 349 27.24 1.57 14.47
CA ALA A 349 26.38 0.41 14.34
C ALA A 349 27.12 -0.89 14.65
N GLU A 350 28.35 -1.06 14.16
CA GLU A 350 29.15 -2.28 14.35
C GLU A 350 29.34 -2.65 15.84
N PRO A 351 29.62 -1.71 16.77
CA PRO A 351 29.70 -2.05 18.19
C PRO A 351 28.39 -2.61 18.75
N PHE A 352 27.25 -2.23 18.16
CA PHE A 352 25.96 -2.76 18.57
C PHE A 352 25.67 -4.18 18.11
N ASP A 353 26.39 -4.72 17.13
CA ASP A 353 26.24 -6.12 16.73
C ASP A 353 26.76 -7.02 17.85
N GLY A 354 27.94 -6.70 18.41
CA GLY A 354 28.46 -7.37 19.61
C GLY A 354 27.58 -7.15 20.84
N ILE A 355 27.04 -5.94 21.04
CA ILE A 355 26.12 -5.67 22.16
C ILE A 355 24.81 -6.46 22.01
N ASP A 356 24.24 -6.54 20.81
CA ASP A 356 22.99 -7.28 20.58
C ASP A 356 23.23 -8.80 20.65
N GLU A 357 24.38 -9.31 20.20
CA GLU A 357 24.76 -10.72 20.34
C GLU A 357 24.80 -11.11 21.83
N VAL A 358 25.57 -10.39 22.66
CA VAL A 358 25.69 -10.69 24.09
C VAL A 358 24.35 -10.45 24.82
N ALA A 359 23.58 -9.40 24.47
CA ALA A 359 22.25 -9.21 25.02
C ALA A 359 21.25 -10.30 24.57
N GLY A 360 21.48 -10.92 23.41
CA GLY A 360 20.78 -12.08 22.87
C GLY A 360 21.08 -13.35 23.67
N GLU A 361 22.35 -13.64 23.92
CA GLU A 361 22.80 -14.77 24.73
C GLU A 361 22.26 -14.74 26.17
N ALA A 362 22.07 -13.54 26.74
CA ALA A 362 21.42 -13.38 28.03
C ALA A 362 19.88 -13.42 27.98
N GLY A 363 19.28 -13.56 26.80
CA GLY A 363 17.84 -13.59 26.57
C GLY A 363 17.13 -12.23 26.66
N ALA A 364 17.83 -11.14 26.95
CA ALA A 364 17.23 -9.81 27.12
C ALA A 364 16.67 -9.24 25.80
N LEU A 365 17.42 -9.42 24.71
CA LEU A 365 17.01 -9.04 23.35
C LEU A 365 15.79 -9.84 22.90
N GLY A 366 15.87 -11.19 22.96
CA GLY A 366 14.81 -12.10 22.52
C GLY A 366 13.51 -11.88 23.27
N LEU A 367 13.58 -11.72 24.59
CA LEU A 367 12.43 -11.39 25.43
C LEU A 367 11.77 -10.07 25.01
N THR A 368 12.57 -9.01 24.82
CA THR A 368 12.02 -7.68 24.51
C THR A 368 11.39 -7.65 23.12
N ARG A 369 12.05 -8.24 22.11
CA ARG A 369 11.49 -8.37 20.76
C ARG A 369 10.22 -9.21 20.77
N GLY A 370 10.25 -10.39 21.38
CA GLY A 370 9.08 -11.28 21.47
C GLY A 370 7.90 -10.64 22.18
N LEU A 371 8.12 -9.89 23.27
CA LEU A 371 7.05 -9.16 23.96
C LEU A 371 6.45 -8.02 23.12
N ASN A 372 7.24 -7.34 22.30
CA ASN A 372 6.75 -6.27 21.42
C ASN A 372 5.89 -6.86 20.28
N GLU A 373 6.36 -7.94 19.65
CA GLU A 373 5.61 -8.66 18.62
C GLU A 373 4.32 -9.26 19.19
N LEU A 374 4.38 -9.81 20.41
CA LEU A 374 3.21 -10.33 21.09
C LEU A 374 2.18 -9.23 21.35
N ASP A 375 2.58 -8.04 21.83
CA ASP A 375 1.65 -6.92 22.04
C ASP A 375 0.95 -6.48 20.74
N LEU A 376 1.70 -6.41 19.63
CA LEU A 376 1.16 -6.07 18.33
C LEU A 376 0.13 -7.10 17.89
N ALA A 377 0.49 -8.39 17.96
CA ALA A 377 -0.37 -9.50 17.61
C ALA A 377 -1.64 -9.52 18.47
N LEU A 378 -1.53 -9.34 19.79
CA LEU A 378 -2.66 -9.31 20.72
C LEU A 378 -3.58 -8.11 20.47
N LYS A 379 -3.04 -6.92 20.14
CA LYS A 379 -3.83 -5.74 19.80
C LYS A 379 -4.65 -5.93 18.52
N ILE A 380 -4.10 -6.64 17.53
CA ILE A 380 -4.82 -7.02 16.31
C ILE A 380 -5.87 -8.08 16.63
N LEU A 381 -5.49 -9.10 17.40
CA LEU A 381 -6.38 -10.19 17.81
C LEU A 381 -7.60 -9.66 18.57
N GLU A 382 -7.42 -8.71 19.49
CA GLU A 382 -8.51 -8.10 20.28
C GLU A 382 -9.62 -7.55 19.38
N LYS A 383 -9.25 -6.85 18.31
CA LYS A 383 -10.18 -6.28 17.33
C LYS A 383 -10.92 -7.36 16.53
N ARG A 384 -10.35 -8.57 16.44
CA ARG A 384 -10.84 -9.68 15.60
C ARG A 384 -11.49 -10.81 16.39
N LEU A 385 -11.51 -10.77 17.73
CA LEU A 385 -12.13 -11.82 18.60
C LEU A 385 -13.59 -12.16 18.24
N ALA A 386 -14.30 -11.23 17.61
CA ALA A 386 -15.68 -11.44 17.16
C ALA A 386 -15.79 -12.37 15.93
N TYR A 387 -14.73 -12.53 15.13
CA TYR A 387 -14.74 -13.17 13.82
C TYR A 387 -13.69 -14.28 13.76
N LYS A 388 -14.11 -15.55 13.93
CA LYS A 388 -13.21 -16.70 14.06
C LYS A 388 -12.21 -16.81 12.92
N ASP A 389 -12.69 -16.71 11.68
CA ASP A 389 -11.88 -16.90 10.47
C ASP A 389 -10.83 -15.80 10.27
N ARG A 390 -10.93 -14.69 11.03
CA ARG A 390 -10.02 -13.55 10.93
C ARG A 390 -8.96 -13.52 12.03
N MET A 391 -9.00 -14.48 12.96
CA MET A 391 -8.03 -14.57 14.04
C MET A 391 -6.77 -15.34 13.66
N LYS A 392 -6.77 -16.07 12.54
CA LYS A 392 -5.68 -16.98 12.16
C LYS A 392 -4.31 -16.30 12.14
N THR A 393 -4.15 -15.25 11.34
CA THR A 393 -2.88 -14.50 11.22
C THR A 393 -2.39 -13.95 12.56
N PRO A 394 -3.17 -13.14 13.32
CA PRO A 394 -2.67 -12.63 14.60
C PRO A 394 -2.45 -13.72 15.65
N ILE A 395 -3.05 -14.91 15.52
CA ILE A 395 -2.72 -16.07 16.35
C ILE A 395 -1.37 -16.67 15.93
N GLU A 396 -1.11 -16.84 14.64
CA GLU A 396 0.18 -17.30 14.12
C GLU A 396 1.33 -16.35 14.52
N ASP A 397 1.11 -15.03 14.39
CA ASP A 397 2.07 -14.01 14.81
C ASP A 397 2.32 -14.08 16.33
N ALA A 398 1.26 -14.22 17.13
CA ALA A 398 1.40 -14.38 18.57
C ALA A 398 2.13 -15.69 18.95
N LYS A 399 1.96 -16.77 18.18
CA LYS A 399 2.70 -18.03 18.39
C LYS A 399 4.19 -17.87 18.11
N LYS A 400 4.56 -17.23 16.99
CA LYS A 400 5.97 -16.89 16.67
C LYS A 400 6.59 -16.01 17.75
N ALA A 401 5.85 -15.00 18.22
CA ALA A 401 6.32 -14.14 19.30
C ALA A 401 6.53 -14.91 20.61
N LEU A 402 5.70 -15.91 20.91
CA LEU A 402 5.87 -16.79 22.06
C LEU A 402 7.05 -17.75 21.92
N GLU A 403 7.38 -18.19 20.70
CA GLU A 403 8.58 -18.98 20.41
C GLU A 403 9.85 -18.18 20.73
N MET A 404 9.95 -16.94 20.27
CA MET A 404 11.07 -16.03 20.61
C MET A 404 11.20 -15.80 22.13
N ILE A 405 10.08 -15.68 22.83
CA ILE A 405 10.07 -15.57 24.30
C ILE A 405 10.53 -16.89 24.93
N GLY A 406 10.12 -18.03 24.39
CA GLY A 406 10.54 -19.36 24.86
C GLY A 406 12.05 -19.54 24.75
N GLU A 407 12.62 -19.25 23.59
CA GLU A 407 14.08 -19.27 23.36
C GLU A 407 14.82 -18.37 24.35
N SER A 408 14.30 -17.18 24.65
CA SER A 408 14.88 -16.27 25.64
C SER A 408 14.82 -16.78 27.10
N ALA A 409 13.96 -17.76 27.38
CA ALA A 409 13.87 -18.39 28.70
C ALA A 409 14.88 -19.53 28.87
N GLU A 410 15.47 -20.01 27.77
CA GLU A 410 16.48 -21.07 27.75
C GLU A 410 17.93 -20.53 27.71
N ALA A 411 18.09 -19.20 27.64
CA ALA A 411 19.37 -18.50 27.71
C ALA A 411 20.13 -18.80 29.03
N ASP A 412 21.39 -19.23 28.92
CA ASP A 412 22.20 -19.77 30.04
C ASP A 412 23.45 -18.91 30.40
N GLN A 413 23.50 -17.66 29.93
CA GLN A 413 24.64 -16.77 30.23
C GLN A 413 24.57 -16.21 31.66
N SER A 414 25.65 -16.36 32.43
CA SER A 414 25.72 -15.80 33.78
C SER A 414 25.82 -14.26 33.73
N PRO A 415 25.32 -13.53 34.75
CA PRO A 415 25.49 -12.08 34.83
C PRO A 415 26.96 -11.63 34.84
N GLU A 416 27.88 -12.50 35.26
CA GLU A 416 29.32 -12.26 35.24
C GLU A 416 29.87 -12.34 33.81
N ASP A 417 29.54 -13.40 33.07
CA ASP A 417 29.98 -13.58 31.67
C ASP A 417 29.44 -12.46 30.78
N LEU A 418 28.17 -12.06 30.97
CA LEU A 418 27.58 -10.94 30.23
C LEU A 418 28.36 -9.63 30.46
N ARG A 419 28.84 -9.37 31.69
CA ARG A 419 29.62 -8.16 31.98
C ARG A 419 31.00 -8.20 31.32
N GLU A 420 31.63 -9.37 31.30
CA GLU A 420 32.93 -9.58 30.67
C GLU A 420 32.84 -9.40 29.15
N ASN A 421 31.87 -10.06 28.52
CA ASN A 421 31.67 -10.02 27.07
C ASN A 421 31.16 -8.65 26.56
N MET A 422 30.58 -7.81 27.43
CA MET A 422 30.13 -6.46 27.09
C MET A 422 31.25 -5.40 27.13
N VAL A 423 32.43 -5.69 27.68
CA VAL A 423 33.49 -4.68 27.84
C VAL A 423 33.96 -4.15 26.49
N GLU A 424 34.41 -5.02 25.60
CA GLU A 424 34.99 -4.64 24.30
C GLU A 424 33.98 -3.89 23.41
N PRO A 425 32.73 -4.38 23.22
CA PRO A 425 31.73 -3.63 22.45
C PRO A 425 31.40 -2.25 23.04
N LEU A 426 31.36 -2.11 24.38
CA LEU A 426 31.07 -0.83 25.03
C LEU A 426 32.26 0.15 24.96
N GLU A 427 33.50 -0.35 24.97
CA GLU A 427 34.69 0.48 24.76
C GLU A 427 34.76 1.02 23.32
N ALA A 428 34.54 0.16 22.32
CA ALA A 428 34.44 0.56 20.92
C ALA A 428 33.34 1.61 20.70
N LEU A 429 32.16 1.39 21.30
CA LEU A 429 31.06 2.36 21.24
C LEU A 429 31.40 3.68 21.94
N ALA A 430 32.14 3.65 23.05
CA ALA A 430 32.58 4.85 23.75
C ALA A 430 33.55 5.68 22.90
N GLU A 431 34.46 5.01 22.18
CA GLU A 431 35.37 5.64 21.22
C GLU A 431 34.60 6.31 20.08
N ALA A 432 33.68 5.59 19.45
CA ALA A 432 32.84 6.15 18.37
C ALA A 432 31.99 7.34 18.84
N ILE A 433 31.39 7.27 20.03
CA ILE A 433 30.65 8.40 20.63
C ILE A 433 31.59 9.59 20.91
N SER A 434 32.87 9.35 21.19
CA SER A 434 33.84 10.41 21.46
C SER A 434 34.15 11.28 20.23
N GLU A 435 33.96 10.74 19.03
CA GLU A 435 34.14 11.45 17.76
C GLU A 435 32.93 12.33 17.38
N LEU A 436 31.76 12.09 18.00
CA LEU A 436 30.57 12.91 17.79
C LEU A 436 30.76 14.35 18.31
N GLU A 437 29.99 15.27 17.73
CA GLU A 437 30.00 16.68 18.10
C GLU A 437 28.67 17.16 18.71
N GLY A 438 28.75 18.27 19.46
CA GLY A 438 27.59 19.01 19.95
C GLY A 438 26.65 18.22 20.87
N LYS A 439 25.35 18.46 20.71
CA LYS A 439 24.30 17.91 21.60
C LYS A 439 24.11 16.40 21.47
N GLN A 440 24.52 15.81 20.35
CA GLN A 440 24.38 14.37 20.13
C GLN A 440 25.39 13.60 20.99
N LYS A 441 26.64 14.05 21.02
CA LYS A 441 27.69 13.54 21.91
C LYS A 441 27.25 13.52 23.38
N GLU A 442 26.75 14.65 23.88
CA GLU A 442 26.31 14.77 25.28
C GLU A 442 25.17 13.79 25.60
N LYS A 443 24.17 13.69 24.72
CA LYS A 443 23.04 12.76 24.90
C LYS A 443 23.50 11.31 24.84
N ALA A 444 24.34 10.95 23.87
CA ALA A 444 24.86 9.60 23.71
C ALA A 444 25.75 9.20 24.88
N GLY A 445 26.65 10.07 25.33
CA GLY A 445 27.49 9.82 26.50
C GLY A 445 26.68 9.61 27.79
N ASN A 446 25.64 10.43 28.01
CA ASN A 446 24.73 10.24 29.14
C ASN A 446 23.97 8.91 29.06
N ALA A 447 23.49 8.54 27.86
CA ALA A 447 22.79 7.28 27.65
C ALA A 447 23.72 6.06 27.81
N LEU A 448 24.97 6.15 27.35
CA LEU A 448 26.00 5.13 27.56
C LEU A 448 26.33 4.96 29.05
N SER A 449 26.42 6.05 29.82
CA SER A 449 26.58 5.97 31.29
C SER A 449 25.41 5.21 31.95
N LEU A 450 24.18 5.49 31.52
CA LEU A 450 22.99 4.80 32.04
C LEU A 450 22.96 3.31 31.66
N LEU A 451 23.45 2.97 30.46
CA LEU A 451 23.61 1.57 30.04
C LEU A 451 24.64 0.86 30.93
N ASN A 452 25.81 1.48 31.16
CA ASN A 452 26.85 0.96 32.05
C ASN A 452 26.35 0.75 33.50
N ASP A 453 25.54 1.66 34.03
CA ASP A 453 24.96 1.50 35.36
C ASP A 453 23.89 0.40 35.40
N SER A 454 23.12 0.24 34.31
CA SER A 454 22.18 -0.87 34.17
C SER A 454 22.89 -2.21 34.06
N LEU A 455 24.04 -2.28 33.38
CA LEU A 455 24.87 -3.47 33.25
C LEU A 455 25.44 -3.94 34.60
N LYS A 456 25.91 -2.99 35.43
CA LYS A 456 26.40 -3.30 36.79
C LYS A 456 25.31 -3.89 37.68
N THR A 457 24.07 -3.43 37.51
CA THR A 457 22.92 -3.83 38.33
C THR A 457 22.12 -4.99 37.72
N PHE A 458 22.49 -5.46 36.54
CA PHE A 458 21.85 -6.58 35.86
C PHE A 458 22.16 -7.89 36.59
N ASN A 459 21.13 -8.63 36.97
CA ASN A 459 21.25 -9.89 37.72
C ASN A 459 20.58 -11.06 36.98
N GLY A 460 20.48 -10.96 35.64
CA GLY A 460 19.77 -11.91 34.78
C GLY A 460 18.47 -11.34 34.20
N THR A 461 18.03 -11.93 33.08
CA THR A 461 16.82 -11.50 32.36
C THR A 461 15.55 -11.81 33.16
N TRP A 462 15.53 -12.95 33.84
CA TRP A 462 14.40 -13.46 34.59
C TRP A 462 14.68 -13.42 36.09
N ALA A 463 13.82 -12.75 36.86
CA ALA A 463 14.04 -12.53 38.30
C ALA A 463 13.25 -13.49 39.24
N GLY A 464 12.65 -14.57 38.73
CA GLY A 464 11.86 -15.50 39.55
C GLY A 464 11.62 -16.89 38.93
N GLU A 465 11.33 -17.88 39.78
CA GLU A 465 11.03 -19.25 39.36
C GLU A 465 9.74 -19.32 38.50
N GLY A 466 9.79 -20.08 37.41
CA GLY A 466 8.62 -20.40 36.57
C GLY A 466 8.42 -19.54 35.32
N ALA A 467 9.39 -18.70 34.91
CA ALA A 467 9.32 -17.94 33.65
C ALA A 467 9.11 -18.84 32.41
N SER A 468 9.80 -19.99 32.36
CA SER A 468 9.58 -21.03 31.34
C SER A 468 8.15 -21.57 31.32
N ASN A 469 7.48 -21.67 32.46
CA ASN A 469 6.11 -22.17 32.50
C ASN A 469 5.08 -21.11 32.06
N VAL A 470 5.44 -19.82 32.08
CA VAL A 470 4.50 -18.74 31.76
C VAL A 470 4.30 -18.60 30.25
N HIS A 471 5.34 -18.77 29.42
CA HIS A 471 5.16 -18.74 27.96
C HIS A 471 4.36 -19.95 27.44
N GLU A 472 4.57 -21.15 28.00
CA GLU A 472 3.75 -22.34 27.69
C GLU A 472 2.27 -22.12 28.06
N LYS A 473 2.02 -21.48 29.20
CA LYS A 473 0.67 -21.10 29.63
C LYS A 473 0.03 -20.09 28.68
N LEU A 474 0.80 -19.13 28.17
CA LEU A 474 0.34 -18.21 27.13
C LEU A 474 -0.01 -18.96 25.84
N GLY A 475 0.82 -19.91 25.41
CA GLY A 475 0.55 -20.78 24.26
C GLY A 475 -0.75 -21.56 24.43
N THR A 476 -0.99 -22.13 25.61
CA THR A 476 -2.23 -22.84 25.94
C THR A 476 -3.47 -21.92 25.91
N LEU A 477 -3.34 -20.70 26.42
CA LEU A 477 -4.42 -19.70 26.38
C LEU A 477 -4.71 -19.24 24.95
N LEU A 478 -3.68 -19.07 24.12
CA LEU A 478 -3.80 -18.70 22.72
C LEU A 478 -4.50 -19.81 21.91
N ASP A 479 -4.11 -21.07 22.14
CA ASP A 479 -4.79 -22.25 21.61
C ASP A 479 -6.26 -22.32 22.03
N LYS A 480 -6.58 -21.92 23.26
CA LYS A 480 -7.96 -21.82 23.73
C LYS A 480 -8.75 -20.72 23.03
N VAL A 481 -8.11 -19.59 22.72
CA VAL A 481 -8.73 -18.52 21.90
C VAL A 481 -9.00 -19.04 20.48
N GLU A 482 -8.06 -19.77 19.90
CA GLU A 482 -8.15 -20.34 18.55
C GLU A 482 -9.27 -21.38 18.42
N LYS A 483 -9.29 -22.36 19.34
CA LYS A 483 -10.19 -23.53 19.30
C LYS A 483 -11.60 -23.24 19.81
N SER A 484 -11.82 -22.10 20.48
CA SER A 484 -13.12 -21.80 21.06
C SER A 484 -14.14 -21.32 20.02
N GLU A 485 -15.26 -22.04 19.93
CA GLU A 485 -16.40 -21.66 19.07
C GLU A 485 -17.21 -20.48 19.64
N ASN A 486 -17.22 -20.32 20.98
CA ASN A 486 -18.03 -19.32 21.67
C ASN A 486 -17.28 -18.00 21.86
N LYS A 487 -17.91 -16.90 21.41
CA LYS A 487 -17.38 -15.53 21.55
C LYS A 487 -17.09 -15.13 23.01
N SER A 488 -17.93 -15.54 23.96
CA SER A 488 -17.73 -15.23 25.38
C SER A 488 -16.46 -15.90 25.91
N ASP A 489 -16.28 -17.17 25.55
CA ASP A 489 -15.14 -17.97 26.00
C ASP A 489 -13.83 -17.49 25.36
N ARG A 490 -13.89 -17.02 24.09
CA ARG A 490 -12.77 -16.33 23.44
C ARG A 490 -12.37 -15.06 24.17
N LYS A 491 -13.34 -14.23 24.57
CA LYS A 491 -13.08 -12.99 25.33
C LYS A 491 -12.51 -13.27 26.72
N ASP A 492 -13.01 -14.27 27.43
CA ASP A 492 -12.46 -14.68 28.73
C ASP A 492 -11.03 -15.21 28.60
N ALA A 493 -10.78 -16.09 27.62
CA ALA A 493 -9.44 -16.61 27.35
C ALA A 493 -8.46 -15.50 26.96
N PHE A 494 -8.90 -14.55 26.12
CA PHE A 494 -8.10 -13.39 25.74
C PHE A 494 -7.82 -12.45 26.92
N GLY A 495 -8.79 -12.22 27.80
CA GLY A 495 -8.58 -11.46 29.04
C GLY A 495 -7.50 -12.08 29.92
N LYS A 496 -7.54 -13.41 30.08
CA LYS A 496 -6.50 -14.17 30.81
C LYS A 496 -5.15 -14.13 30.11
N LEU A 497 -5.13 -14.15 28.78
CA LEU A 497 -3.92 -14.04 27.97
C LEU A 497 -3.23 -12.70 28.27
N LYS A 498 -3.97 -11.58 28.22
CA LYS A 498 -3.47 -10.24 28.54
C LYS A 498 -2.90 -10.14 29.97
N THR A 499 -3.64 -10.60 30.97
CA THR A 499 -3.16 -10.60 32.37
C THR A 499 -1.91 -11.48 32.56
N THR A 500 -1.82 -12.61 31.85
CA THR A 500 -0.66 -13.49 31.91
C THR A 500 0.55 -12.86 31.22
N THR A 501 0.37 -12.14 30.11
CA THR A 501 1.42 -11.37 29.44
C THR A 501 1.96 -10.27 30.35
N GLU A 502 1.09 -9.56 31.09
CA GLU A 502 1.52 -8.58 32.09
C GLU A 502 2.32 -9.20 33.24
N ALA A 503 1.96 -10.42 33.67
CA ALA A 503 2.73 -11.16 34.66
C ALA A 503 4.12 -11.57 34.14
N LEU A 504 4.19 -12.04 32.88
CA LEU A 504 5.45 -12.36 32.21
C LEU A 504 6.37 -11.13 32.13
N ARG A 505 5.83 -9.95 31.76
CA ARG A 505 6.60 -8.69 31.74
C ARG A 505 7.22 -8.36 33.09
N LYS A 506 6.50 -8.61 34.19
CA LYS A 506 7.03 -8.36 35.55
C LYS A 506 8.19 -9.30 35.87
N LEU A 507 8.12 -10.57 35.45
CA LEU A 507 9.19 -11.55 35.67
C LEU A 507 10.45 -11.22 34.86
N GLY A 508 10.27 -10.76 33.62
CA GLY A 508 11.34 -10.38 32.72
C GLY A 508 11.78 -8.92 32.80
N ASN A 509 11.31 -8.16 33.79
CA ASN A 509 11.49 -6.71 33.85
C ASN A 509 12.97 -6.28 33.87
N SER A 510 13.84 -7.09 34.48
CA SER A 510 15.29 -6.83 34.49
C SER A 510 15.88 -6.81 33.08
N GLY A 511 15.62 -7.85 32.27
CA GLY A 511 16.02 -7.92 30.87
C GLY A 511 15.40 -6.83 30.01
N ILE A 512 14.11 -6.55 30.21
CA ILE A 512 13.39 -5.49 29.47
C ILE A 512 14.01 -4.12 29.75
N VAL A 513 14.28 -3.78 31.02
CA VAL A 513 14.86 -2.48 31.39
C VAL A 513 16.28 -2.36 30.85
N PHE A 514 17.08 -3.44 30.93
CA PHE A 514 18.43 -3.47 30.38
C PHE A 514 18.44 -3.24 28.87
N TYR A 515 17.67 -4.03 28.12
CA TYR A 515 17.60 -3.87 26.67
C TYR A 515 16.97 -2.53 26.25
N ALA A 516 16.05 -1.98 27.04
CA ALA A 516 15.51 -0.64 26.79
C ALA A 516 16.59 0.46 26.86
N LYS A 517 17.66 0.29 27.65
CA LYS A 517 18.80 1.23 27.64
C LYS A 517 19.61 1.11 26.35
N ILE A 518 19.86 -0.11 25.88
CA ILE A 518 20.51 -0.38 24.59
C ILE A 518 19.70 0.27 23.47
N SER A 519 18.40 -0.03 23.38
CA SER A 519 17.52 0.52 22.34
C SER A 519 17.40 2.05 22.40
N ALA A 520 17.37 2.64 23.61
CA ALA A 520 17.38 4.10 23.76
C ALA A 520 18.68 4.73 23.23
N LEU A 521 19.83 4.11 23.50
CA LEU A 521 21.12 4.58 22.99
C LEU A 521 21.19 4.42 21.47
N LYS A 522 20.80 3.27 20.92
CA LYS A 522 20.66 3.07 19.46
C LYS A 522 19.81 4.16 18.81
N THR A 523 18.70 4.53 19.47
CA THR A 523 17.78 5.57 18.96
C THR A 523 18.42 6.96 18.97
N ILE A 524 19.19 7.31 20.00
CA ILE A 524 19.93 8.58 20.07
C ILE A 524 20.99 8.67 18.96
N LEU A 525 21.56 7.53 18.59
CA LEU A 525 22.59 7.39 17.57
C LEU A 525 22.01 7.15 16.17
N ASN A 526 20.69 7.06 16.01
CA ASN A 526 19.98 6.75 14.75
C ASN A 526 20.37 5.39 14.13
N VAL A 527 20.76 4.42 14.94
CA VAL A 527 21.12 3.03 14.53
C VAL A 527 20.17 1.98 15.12
N ASN A 528 18.98 2.41 15.56
CA ASN A 528 17.93 1.50 16.07
C ASN A 528 17.08 0.98 14.91
N PHE A 529 17.66 0.09 14.12
CA PHE A 529 16.99 -0.48 12.97
C PHE A 529 15.95 -1.55 13.37
N PRO A 530 14.79 -1.61 12.68
CA PRO A 530 13.89 -2.76 12.75
C PRO A 530 14.60 -4.05 12.35
N VAL A 531 14.14 -5.19 12.84
CA VAL A 531 14.78 -6.51 12.60
C VAL A 531 14.98 -6.82 11.11
N ALA A 532 13.99 -6.52 10.27
CA ALA A 532 14.09 -6.75 8.82
C ALA A 532 15.13 -5.87 8.11
N TRP A 533 15.65 -4.84 8.80
CA TRP A 533 16.57 -3.85 8.28
C TRP A 533 17.80 -3.71 9.18
N SER A 534 18.06 -4.67 10.07
CA SER A 534 19.23 -4.59 10.95
C SER A 534 20.52 -4.86 10.20
N ASP A 535 20.47 -5.73 9.19
CA ASP A 535 21.60 -6.03 8.31
C ASP A 535 21.81 -4.88 7.31
N PRO A 536 23.03 -4.30 7.20
CA PRO A 536 23.35 -3.31 6.17
C PRO A 536 23.16 -3.84 4.75
N ASP A 537 23.49 -5.11 4.47
CA ASP A 537 23.36 -5.69 3.13
C ASP A 537 21.88 -5.69 2.70
N ASP A 538 20.97 -6.09 3.59
CA ASP A 538 19.51 -6.03 3.35
C ASP A 538 19.04 -4.60 3.05
N ARG A 539 19.59 -3.59 3.75
CA ARG A 539 19.24 -2.19 3.51
C ARG A 539 19.73 -1.72 2.14
N MET A 540 20.95 -2.10 1.76
CA MET A 540 21.55 -1.77 0.46
C MET A 540 20.77 -2.44 -0.69
N GLU A 541 20.43 -3.73 -0.57
CA GLU A 541 19.60 -4.41 -1.58
C GLU A 541 18.20 -3.76 -1.69
N ALA A 542 17.59 -3.42 -0.56
CA ALA A 542 16.31 -2.70 -0.56
C ALA A 542 16.42 -1.30 -1.18
N ARG A 543 17.58 -0.64 -1.04
CA ARG A 543 17.84 0.65 -1.65
C ARG A 543 17.84 0.56 -3.18
N GLU A 544 18.44 -0.48 -3.75
CA GLU A 544 18.43 -0.70 -5.21
C GLU A 544 16.99 -0.76 -5.75
N VAL A 545 16.09 -1.45 -5.06
CA VAL A 545 14.66 -1.53 -5.40
C VAL A 545 14.01 -0.15 -5.34
N VAL A 546 14.28 0.61 -4.26
CA VAL A 546 13.73 1.96 -4.08
C VAL A 546 14.20 2.89 -5.20
N GLU A 547 15.47 2.85 -5.57
CA GLU A 547 16.03 3.71 -6.62
C GLU A 547 15.49 3.37 -7.99
N ALA A 548 15.42 2.08 -8.34
CA ALA A 548 14.80 1.63 -9.58
C ALA A 548 13.33 2.07 -9.67
N ASN A 549 12.60 2.00 -8.56
CA ASN A 549 11.21 2.44 -8.50
C ASN A 549 11.08 3.97 -8.60
N ILE A 550 11.97 4.74 -7.96
CA ILE A 550 12.00 6.21 -8.10
C ILE A 550 12.28 6.61 -9.55
N GLU A 551 13.20 5.94 -10.25
CA GLU A 551 13.50 6.21 -11.66
C GLU A 551 12.25 6.05 -12.54
N GLU A 552 11.51 4.95 -12.35
CA GLU A 552 10.26 4.68 -13.08
C GLU A 552 9.18 5.74 -12.75
N LEU A 553 9.09 6.19 -11.50
CA LEU A 553 8.16 7.25 -11.10
C LEU A 553 8.53 8.62 -11.71
N GLU A 554 9.82 8.94 -11.82
CA GLU A 554 10.29 10.14 -12.53
C GLU A 554 10.01 10.06 -14.04
N TYR A 555 10.09 8.87 -14.65
CA TYR A 555 9.60 8.68 -16.01
C TYR A 555 8.09 8.93 -16.13
N LYS A 556 7.28 8.44 -15.18
CA LYS A 556 5.83 8.74 -15.15
C LYS A 556 5.52 10.20 -14.92
N LYS A 557 6.32 10.91 -14.13
CA LYS A 557 6.19 12.35 -13.94
C LYS A 557 6.31 13.11 -15.25
N LYS A 558 7.26 12.73 -16.12
CA LYS A 558 7.41 13.33 -17.46
C LYS A 558 6.17 13.09 -18.33
N LEU A 559 5.63 11.86 -18.34
CA LEU A 559 4.39 11.55 -19.07
C LEU A 559 3.19 12.35 -18.53
N ARG A 560 3.15 12.58 -17.22
CA ARG A 560 2.15 13.42 -16.56
C ARG A 560 2.29 14.89 -16.94
N GLU A 561 3.50 15.42 -16.94
CA GLU A 561 3.77 16.78 -17.40
C GLU A 561 3.37 16.93 -18.88
N GLU A 562 3.70 15.95 -19.72
CA GLU A 562 3.33 15.93 -21.14
C GLU A 562 1.80 15.96 -21.34
N VAL A 563 1.04 15.06 -20.70
CA VAL A 563 -0.44 15.06 -20.83
C VAL A 563 -1.07 16.36 -20.35
N MET A 564 -0.51 16.96 -19.28
CA MET A 564 -1.02 18.22 -18.74
C MET A 564 -0.68 19.42 -19.63
N ASN A 565 0.54 19.48 -20.19
CA ASN A 565 0.95 20.51 -21.13
C ASN A 565 0.23 20.37 -22.49
N ASN A 566 -0.09 19.16 -22.93
CA ASN A 566 -0.87 18.93 -24.15
C ASN A 566 -2.36 19.26 -23.96
N GLY A 567 -2.89 19.09 -22.74
CA GLY A 567 -4.29 19.31 -22.41
C GLY A 567 -4.68 20.75 -22.09
N GLY A 568 -3.71 21.61 -21.74
CA GLY A 568 -3.94 22.98 -21.31
C GLY A 568 -3.13 24.02 -22.09
N LYS A 569 -3.42 25.30 -21.84
CA LYS A 569 -2.60 26.43 -22.30
C LYS A 569 -2.82 27.64 -21.40
N ILE A 570 -1.77 28.46 -21.24
CA ILE A 570 -1.84 29.79 -20.61
C ILE A 570 -1.44 30.85 -21.64
N ASP A 571 -2.30 31.83 -21.86
CA ASP A 571 -2.01 33.04 -22.64
C ASP A 571 -1.94 34.27 -21.73
N GLY A 572 -0.98 35.17 -21.96
CA GLY A 572 -0.77 36.39 -21.19
C GLY A 572 0.70 36.64 -20.83
N PRO A 573 0.99 37.55 -19.89
CA PRO A 573 0.05 38.46 -19.23
C PRO A 573 -0.51 39.50 -20.21
N PHE A 574 -1.79 39.83 -20.07
CA PHE A 574 -2.41 40.96 -20.76
C PHE A 574 -2.55 42.12 -19.78
N PHE A 575 -1.67 43.12 -19.88
CA PHE A 575 -1.70 44.30 -19.02
C PHE A 575 -2.86 45.24 -19.37
N ASN A 576 -3.52 45.77 -18.35
CA ASN A 576 -4.46 46.87 -18.46
C ASN A 576 -3.85 48.13 -17.81
N GLY A 577 -3.18 48.92 -18.65
CA GLY A 577 -2.40 50.08 -18.22
C GLY A 577 -0.90 49.90 -18.44
N LYS A 578 -0.13 50.97 -18.23
CA LYS A 578 1.33 50.95 -18.30
C LYS A 578 1.90 50.81 -16.88
N PRO A 579 2.87 49.92 -16.64
CA PRO A 579 3.50 49.80 -15.33
C PRO A 579 4.23 51.10 -14.92
N GLN A 580 3.90 51.65 -13.75
CA GLN A 580 4.49 52.88 -13.22
C GLN A 580 4.78 52.73 -11.72
N VAL A 581 5.82 53.41 -11.25
CA VAL A 581 6.13 53.45 -9.81
C VAL A 581 4.97 54.08 -9.03
N GLY A 582 4.54 53.42 -7.96
CA GLY A 582 3.49 53.91 -7.08
C GLY A 582 2.06 53.73 -7.60
N GLU A 583 1.86 53.10 -8.77
CA GLU A 583 0.54 52.80 -9.32
C GLU A 583 0.23 51.30 -9.26
N SER A 584 -1.05 50.95 -9.06
CA SER A 584 -1.48 49.54 -9.16
C SER A 584 -1.55 49.11 -10.62
N LEU A 585 -1.18 47.86 -10.91
CA LEU A 585 -1.24 47.29 -12.26
C LEU A 585 -2.29 46.18 -12.31
N SER A 586 -3.27 46.31 -13.20
CA SER A 586 -4.21 45.23 -13.49
C SER A 586 -3.72 44.41 -14.67
N LEU A 587 -3.85 43.10 -14.59
CA LEU A 587 -3.46 42.18 -15.65
C LEU A 587 -4.37 40.95 -15.63
N LYS A 588 -4.38 40.21 -16.73
CA LYS A 588 -5.09 38.94 -16.80
C LYS A 588 -4.31 37.88 -17.57
N TYR A 589 -4.58 36.63 -17.24
CA TYR A 589 -4.20 35.46 -18.03
C TYR A 589 -5.45 34.76 -18.55
N ILE A 590 -5.33 34.06 -19.68
CA ILE A 590 -6.39 33.21 -20.22
C ILE A 590 -5.90 31.77 -20.14
N VAL A 591 -6.61 30.95 -19.35
CA VAL A 591 -6.37 29.51 -19.26
C VAL A 591 -7.34 28.81 -20.21
N THR A 592 -6.80 28.04 -21.14
CA THR A 592 -7.59 27.33 -22.18
C THR A 592 -7.46 25.83 -21.99
N ASN A 593 -8.58 25.12 -22.10
CA ASN A 593 -8.60 23.67 -22.21
C ASN A 593 -8.42 23.29 -23.69
N LEU A 594 -7.29 22.66 -24.04
CA LEU A 594 -7.05 22.17 -25.40
C LEU A 594 -7.64 20.76 -25.62
N ASN A 595 -8.00 20.07 -24.55
CA ASN A 595 -8.66 18.77 -24.62
C ASN A 595 -10.05 18.92 -25.26
N ASN A 596 -10.31 18.11 -26.31
CA ASN A 596 -11.58 18.05 -27.03
C ASN A 596 -12.49 16.90 -26.56
N GLY A 597 -12.03 16.10 -25.60
CA GLY A 597 -12.69 14.93 -25.01
C GLY A 597 -13.44 15.20 -23.71
N HIS A 598 -12.89 15.96 -22.77
CA HIS A 598 -13.53 16.18 -21.46
C HIS A 598 -13.09 17.51 -20.81
N ASN A 599 -13.64 17.80 -19.63
CA ASN A 599 -13.31 19.04 -18.91
C ASN A 599 -11.87 19.05 -18.37
N LEU A 600 -11.34 20.24 -18.08
CA LEU A 600 -10.07 20.48 -17.39
C LEU A 600 -10.31 21.18 -16.04
N PRO A 601 -10.02 20.54 -14.90
CA PRO A 601 -9.89 19.09 -14.74
C PRO A 601 -11.23 18.37 -14.96
N SER A 602 -11.15 17.08 -15.22
CA SER A 602 -12.27 16.15 -15.09
C SER A 602 -12.05 15.26 -13.86
N GLY A 603 -13.08 14.60 -13.34
CA GLY A 603 -12.95 13.63 -12.25
C GLY A 603 -13.95 13.77 -11.11
N SER A 604 -13.66 13.02 -10.03
CA SER A 604 -14.47 12.82 -8.83
C SER A 604 -15.07 14.11 -8.29
N LEU A 605 -16.38 14.27 -8.42
CA LEU A 605 -17.14 15.34 -7.84
C LEU A 605 -16.97 15.28 -6.31
N GLY A 606 -16.10 16.13 -5.75
CA GLY A 606 -15.96 16.34 -4.31
C GLY A 606 -14.58 16.40 -3.69
N ALA A 607 -13.68 15.58 -4.22
CA ALA A 607 -12.25 15.59 -3.93
C ALA A 607 -11.54 15.67 -5.29
N GLN A 608 -11.81 16.76 -6.02
CA GLN A 608 -11.23 16.93 -7.35
C GLN A 608 -9.74 17.25 -7.24
N PRO A 609 -8.94 16.78 -8.22
CA PRO A 609 -7.60 17.29 -8.43
C PRO A 609 -7.60 18.81 -8.48
N GLU A 610 -6.64 19.40 -7.80
CA GLU A 610 -6.45 20.82 -7.75
C GLU A 610 -5.57 21.26 -8.91
N ILE A 611 -6.14 22.13 -9.76
CA ILE A 611 -5.39 22.86 -10.77
C ILE A 611 -5.60 24.35 -10.49
N TRP A 612 -4.52 25.09 -10.31
CA TRP A 612 -4.58 26.53 -10.00
C TRP A 612 -3.43 27.29 -10.63
N LEU A 613 -3.62 28.60 -10.79
CA LEU A 613 -2.60 29.50 -11.35
C LEU A 613 -1.83 30.16 -10.20
N ASN A 614 -0.50 30.05 -10.23
CA ASN A 614 0.40 30.79 -9.37
C ASN A 614 1.11 31.87 -10.18
N VAL A 615 1.03 33.11 -9.70
CA VAL A 615 1.61 34.29 -10.34
C VAL A 615 2.41 35.06 -9.30
N ALA A 616 3.69 35.31 -9.58
CA ALA A 616 4.60 36.00 -8.67
C ALA A 616 5.33 37.14 -9.38
N LEU A 617 5.44 38.29 -8.71
CA LEU A 617 6.15 39.47 -9.19
C LEU A 617 7.43 39.65 -8.38
N THR A 618 8.56 39.63 -9.08
CA THR A 618 9.89 39.89 -8.53
C THR A 618 10.37 41.27 -8.96
N ASP A 619 10.86 42.06 -7.99
CA ASP A 619 11.38 43.40 -8.20
C ASP A 619 12.79 43.41 -8.83
N PRO A 620 13.34 44.58 -9.22
CA PRO A 620 14.68 44.68 -9.78
C PRO A 620 15.81 44.20 -8.85
N ASN A 621 15.55 44.10 -7.55
CA ASN A 621 16.51 43.61 -6.55
C ASN A 621 16.42 42.10 -6.34
N GLY A 622 15.56 41.39 -7.08
CA GLY A 622 15.36 39.96 -6.94
C GLY A 622 14.41 39.56 -5.80
N LYS A 623 13.67 40.50 -5.20
CA LYS A 623 12.72 40.21 -4.13
C LYS A 623 11.31 39.96 -4.68
N ASN A 624 10.65 38.88 -4.24
CA ASN A 624 9.22 38.69 -4.47
C ASN A 624 8.43 39.76 -3.69
N VAL A 625 7.73 40.63 -4.41
CA VAL A 625 6.99 41.78 -3.87
C VAL A 625 5.47 41.62 -3.93
N TRP A 626 4.98 40.61 -4.66
CA TRP A 626 3.56 40.26 -4.74
C TRP A 626 3.40 38.86 -5.32
N GLU A 627 2.48 38.08 -4.77
CA GLU A 627 2.17 36.74 -5.25
C GLU A 627 0.69 36.41 -5.05
N SER A 628 0.12 35.63 -5.96
CA SER A 628 -1.20 34.98 -5.84
C SER A 628 -1.08 33.51 -6.26
N GLY A 629 -1.98 32.67 -5.74
CA GLY A 629 -1.92 31.21 -5.87
C GLY A 629 -0.84 30.56 -5.00
N TYR A 630 -0.42 31.24 -3.93
CA TYR A 630 0.49 30.69 -2.92
C TYR A 630 -0.26 29.76 -1.96
N VAL A 631 0.52 28.90 -1.30
CA VAL A 631 0.03 27.89 -0.37
C VAL A 631 0.57 28.14 1.03
N ASP A 632 -0.09 27.58 2.03
CA ASP A 632 0.33 27.65 3.42
C ASP A 632 1.44 26.63 3.77
N SER A 633 1.86 26.57 5.05
CA SER A 633 2.93 25.67 5.48
C SER A 633 2.63 24.19 5.27
N TYR A 634 1.37 23.81 5.09
CA TYR A 634 0.95 22.45 4.80
C TYR A 634 0.70 22.20 3.32
N GLY A 635 0.70 23.25 2.50
CA GLY A 635 0.41 23.18 1.08
C GLY A 635 -1.05 23.48 0.73
N ASP A 636 -1.94 23.80 1.68
CA ASP A 636 -3.30 24.22 1.33
C ASP A 636 -3.28 25.60 0.66
N PHE A 637 -4.25 25.89 -0.20
CA PHE A 637 -4.43 27.24 -0.73
C PHE A 637 -4.58 28.23 0.41
N ALA A 638 -4.07 29.45 0.25
CA ALA A 638 -4.32 30.55 1.18
C ALA A 638 -5.77 31.06 1.12
N ASP A 639 -6.74 30.15 1.21
CA ASP A 639 -8.19 30.36 1.16
C ASP A 639 -8.84 30.05 2.53
N ASN A 640 -10.14 29.75 2.54
CA ASN A 640 -10.92 29.45 3.74
C ASN A 640 -10.51 28.16 4.45
N HIS A 641 -9.78 27.26 3.78
CA HIS A 641 -9.31 26.00 4.34
C HIS A 641 -7.89 26.07 4.91
N SER A 642 -7.15 27.15 4.67
CA SER A 642 -5.81 27.31 5.23
C SER A 642 -5.82 27.49 6.74
N LEU A 643 -5.00 26.68 7.41
CA LEU A 643 -4.76 26.80 8.85
C LEU A 643 -3.92 28.02 9.18
N ASP A 644 -2.98 28.39 8.31
CA ASP A 644 -2.13 29.57 8.54
C ASP A 644 -2.87 30.88 8.31
N VAL A 645 -3.84 30.93 7.38
CA VAL A 645 -4.76 32.06 7.25
C VAL A 645 -5.62 32.17 8.50
N ALA A 646 -6.22 31.06 8.95
CA ALA A 646 -7.02 31.05 10.18
C ALA A 646 -6.21 31.47 11.43
N ALA A 647 -4.92 31.13 11.46
CA ALA A 647 -3.98 31.54 12.51
C ALA A 647 -3.40 32.96 12.34
N GLY A 648 -3.71 33.66 11.24
CA GLY A 648 -3.19 35.00 10.95
C GLY A 648 -1.70 35.06 10.60
N LYS A 649 -1.07 33.92 10.25
CA LYS A 649 0.35 33.84 9.87
C LYS A 649 0.59 34.29 8.43
N ILE A 650 -0.36 33.98 7.54
CA ILE A 650 -0.35 34.43 6.15
C ILE A 650 -1.65 35.17 5.84
N LYS A 651 -1.66 35.95 4.76
CA LYS A 651 -2.85 36.68 4.31
C LYS A 651 -3.75 35.73 3.51
N PHE A 652 -5.06 36.00 3.54
CA PHE A 652 -6.01 35.37 2.64
C PHE A 652 -5.76 35.87 1.20
N ASP A 653 -5.67 34.95 0.24
CA ASP A 653 -5.56 35.27 -1.18
C ASP A 653 -6.95 35.38 -1.82
N ASN A 654 -7.42 36.62 -1.95
CA ASN A 654 -8.70 36.92 -2.58
C ASN A 654 -8.65 36.93 -4.13
N GLN A 655 -7.50 36.65 -4.74
CA GLN A 655 -7.30 36.64 -6.19
C GLN A 655 -6.92 35.25 -6.73
N ILE A 656 -6.96 34.21 -5.89
CA ILE A 656 -6.60 32.86 -6.31
C ILE A 656 -7.52 32.35 -7.43
N PHE A 657 -6.91 32.00 -8.57
CA PHE A 657 -7.58 31.29 -9.65
C PHE A 657 -7.36 29.79 -9.49
N ASN A 658 -8.43 29.04 -9.25
CA ASN A 658 -8.40 27.58 -9.23
C ASN A 658 -9.60 26.97 -9.98
N LEU A 659 -9.40 25.76 -10.48
CA LEU A 659 -10.39 24.99 -11.24
C LEU A 659 -11.03 23.87 -10.41
N GLN A 660 -10.75 23.82 -9.11
CA GLN A 660 -11.28 22.82 -8.19
C GLN A 660 -12.78 23.04 -7.98
N SER A 661 -13.62 22.07 -8.35
CA SER A 661 -15.05 22.16 -8.03
C SER A 661 -15.27 21.94 -6.54
N LYS A 662 -16.04 22.82 -5.91
CA LYS A 662 -16.31 22.79 -4.46
C LYS A 662 -17.71 22.22 -4.19
N PHE A 663 -17.86 21.47 -3.12
CA PHE A 663 -19.18 21.16 -2.58
C PHE A 663 -19.67 22.31 -1.72
N LEU A 664 -20.91 22.72 -1.96
CA LEU A 664 -21.60 23.71 -1.16
C LEU A 664 -22.78 23.05 -0.47
N THR A 665 -22.80 23.13 0.86
CA THR A 665 -23.96 22.70 1.66
C THR A 665 -24.69 23.92 2.20
N THR A 666 -26.01 23.94 2.04
CA THR A 666 -26.90 24.94 2.62
C THR A 666 -27.28 24.50 4.04
N ASN A 667 -26.92 25.32 5.03
CA ASN A 667 -27.26 25.06 6.44
C ASN A 667 -28.64 25.66 6.80
N ILE A 668 -29.25 25.17 7.89
CA ILE A 668 -30.55 25.68 8.40
C ILE A 668 -30.50 27.16 8.78
N LYS A 669 -29.33 27.62 9.26
CA LYS A 669 -29.04 29.03 9.54
C LYS A 669 -27.69 29.39 8.93
N GLY A 670 -27.64 30.55 8.26
CA GLY A 670 -26.44 31.09 7.64
C GLY A 670 -26.37 30.89 6.13
N THR A 671 -25.25 31.29 5.53
CA THR A 671 -24.96 31.12 4.11
C THR A 671 -24.49 29.71 3.78
N ASP A 672 -24.41 29.39 2.50
CA ASP A 672 -23.75 28.18 2.03
C ASP A 672 -22.30 28.11 2.52
N ARG A 673 -21.83 26.88 2.76
CA ARG A 673 -20.45 26.60 3.18
C ARG A 673 -19.79 25.61 2.25
N GLU A 674 -18.52 25.86 1.94
CA GLU A 674 -17.66 24.86 1.31
C GLU A 674 -17.45 23.68 2.26
N MET A 675 -17.68 22.46 1.77
CA MET A 675 -17.56 21.23 2.54
C MET A 675 -16.69 20.21 1.80
N TYR A 676 -16.04 19.34 2.57
CA TYR A 676 -15.26 18.21 2.05
C TYR A 676 -16.13 17.03 1.58
N LEU A 677 -17.40 16.96 2.00
CA LEU A 677 -18.34 15.90 1.61
C LEU A 677 -19.70 16.48 1.19
N PRO A 678 -20.42 15.80 0.26
CA PRO A 678 -21.70 16.27 -0.28
C PRO A 678 -22.89 15.88 0.60
N VAL A 679 -22.69 15.76 1.91
CA VAL A 679 -23.73 15.38 2.86
C VAL A 679 -23.86 16.45 3.94
N SER A 680 -25.11 16.78 4.30
CA SER A 680 -25.38 17.69 5.41
C SER A 680 -25.12 16.96 6.72
N PHE A 681 -24.25 17.50 7.56
CA PHE A 681 -23.88 16.87 8.83
C PHE A 681 -24.85 17.18 9.99
N ASP A 682 -25.87 18.03 9.80
CA ASP A 682 -26.74 18.38 10.93
C ASP A 682 -28.19 18.79 10.59
N ILE A 683 -29.15 17.96 11.03
CA ILE A 683 -30.46 18.35 11.61
C ILE A 683 -30.96 17.32 12.68
N ASP A 684 -30.05 16.71 13.44
CA ASP A 684 -30.34 15.66 14.46
C ASP A 684 -30.81 14.27 13.95
N GLN A 685 -29.81 13.46 13.56
CA GLN A 685 -29.51 12.07 13.95
C GLN A 685 -28.49 11.51 12.93
N ARG A 686 -27.53 10.73 13.43
CA ARG A 686 -26.39 10.08 12.73
C ARG A 686 -26.57 9.92 11.20
N PRO A 687 -25.59 10.29 10.35
CA PRO A 687 -25.73 10.22 8.90
C PRO A 687 -26.02 8.78 8.45
N PHE A 688 -27.29 8.52 8.14
CA PHE A 688 -27.74 7.26 7.57
C PHE A 688 -27.88 7.49 6.07
N LEU A 689 -27.03 6.87 5.25
CA LEU A 689 -27.16 6.96 3.80
C LEU A 689 -28.41 6.19 3.34
N ARG A 690 -29.55 6.89 3.24
CA ARG A 690 -30.79 6.36 2.65
C ARG A 690 -30.90 6.84 1.21
N ALA A 691 -31.58 6.06 0.36
CA ALA A 691 -31.97 6.55 -0.96
C ALA A 691 -32.76 7.85 -0.81
N ALA A 692 -32.48 8.83 -1.66
CA ALA A 692 -33.14 10.13 -1.57
C ALA A 692 -34.66 9.95 -1.74
N GLY A 693 -35.45 10.55 -0.86
CA GLY A 693 -36.93 10.54 -0.96
C GLY A 693 -37.48 11.35 -2.14
N GLN A 694 -36.61 11.95 -2.95
CA GLN A 694 -36.95 12.68 -4.17
C GLN A 694 -36.05 12.22 -5.33
N PRO A 695 -36.48 12.37 -6.60
CA PRO A 695 -35.73 11.92 -7.76
C PRO A 695 -34.45 12.74 -8.00
N THR A 696 -33.36 12.38 -7.32
CA THR A 696 -32.04 13.03 -7.53
C THR A 696 -31.47 12.76 -8.92
N THR A 697 -31.95 11.74 -9.62
CA THR A 697 -31.64 11.49 -11.04
C THR A 697 -32.11 12.64 -11.96
N VAL A 698 -33.15 13.38 -11.57
CA VAL A 698 -33.66 14.54 -12.31
C VAL A 698 -33.00 15.83 -11.82
N MET A 699 -32.76 15.96 -10.52
CA MET A 699 -32.16 17.18 -9.93
C MET A 699 -30.64 17.24 -10.04
N ASN A 700 -29.96 16.12 -10.30
CA ASN A 700 -28.51 15.98 -10.40
C ASN A 700 -27.73 16.40 -9.12
N HIS A 701 -28.42 16.56 -7.99
CA HIS A 701 -27.85 16.83 -6.67
C HIS A 701 -28.84 16.45 -5.54
N PRO A 702 -28.38 16.17 -4.30
CA PRO A 702 -29.25 16.00 -3.13
C PRO A 702 -29.88 17.33 -2.68
N PRO A 703 -31.02 17.34 -1.98
CA PRO A 703 -31.51 18.54 -1.31
C PRO A 703 -30.43 19.19 -0.43
N PHE A 704 -30.28 20.51 -0.49
CA PHE A 704 -29.31 21.31 0.28
C PHE A 704 -27.83 21.06 0.01
N ALA A 705 -27.47 20.19 -0.93
CA ALA A 705 -26.10 20.04 -1.41
C ALA A 705 -26.05 20.38 -2.89
N ARG A 706 -25.10 21.23 -3.29
CA ARG A 706 -24.83 21.52 -4.71
C ARG A 706 -23.35 21.58 -4.99
N MET A 707 -23.02 21.54 -6.27
CA MET A 707 -21.66 21.63 -6.75
C MET A 707 -21.42 22.94 -7.47
N GLU A 708 -20.37 23.64 -7.06
CA GLU A 708 -19.86 24.76 -7.83
C GLU A 708 -18.81 24.25 -8.83
N GLY A 709 -19.26 23.97 -10.05
CA GLY A 709 -18.38 23.49 -11.12
C GLY A 709 -17.38 24.57 -11.55
N ARG A 710 -16.10 24.38 -11.25
CA ARG A 710 -15.03 25.34 -11.62
C ARG A 710 -14.18 24.89 -12.82
N SER A 711 -14.38 23.67 -13.32
CA SER A 711 -13.68 23.14 -14.50
C SER A 711 -13.94 23.95 -15.79
N ILE A 712 -13.05 23.80 -16.77
CA ILE A 712 -13.17 24.37 -18.12
C ILE A 712 -13.69 23.26 -19.07
N PRO A 713 -14.81 23.46 -19.79
CA PRO A 713 -15.32 22.45 -20.73
C PRO A 713 -14.35 22.19 -21.91
N PRO A 714 -14.55 21.12 -22.71
CA PRO A 714 -13.72 20.85 -23.88
C PRO A 714 -13.59 22.08 -24.79
N LEU A 715 -12.37 22.43 -25.19
CA LEU A 715 -12.04 23.61 -26.02
C LEU A 715 -12.47 24.97 -25.42
N GLY A 716 -12.88 25.00 -24.15
CA GLY A 716 -13.28 26.19 -23.43
C GLY A 716 -12.09 26.99 -22.89
N LYS A 717 -12.38 28.18 -22.36
CA LYS A 717 -11.39 29.04 -21.70
C LYS A 717 -11.97 29.77 -20.50
N LYS A 718 -11.11 30.12 -19.55
CA LYS A 718 -11.42 31.01 -18.41
C LYS A 718 -10.35 32.08 -18.27
N THR A 719 -10.76 33.24 -17.79
CA THR A 719 -9.87 34.37 -17.50
C THR A 719 -9.50 34.35 -16.02
N ALA A 720 -8.22 34.55 -15.71
CA ALA A 720 -7.70 34.79 -14.37
C ALA A 720 -7.32 36.28 -14.29
N ASP A 721 -8.09 37.06 -13.53
CA ASP A 721 -7.91 38.50 -13.40
C ASP A 721 -7.15 38.83 -12.11
N TYR A 722 -6.15 39.71 -12.22
CA TYR A 722 -5.29 40.12 -11.11
C TYR A 722 -5.12 41.64 -11.06
N LYS A 723 -4.99 42.16 -9.85
CA LYS A 723 -4.61 43.53 -9.52
C LYS A 723 -3.44 43.50 -8.56
N ILE A 724 -2.27 43.87 -9.08
CA ILE A 724 -1.06 44.04 -8.30
C ILE A 724 -1.12 45.41 -7.61
N PRO A 725 -0.97 45.49 -6.28
CA PRO A 725 -1.07 46.75 -5.55
C PRO A 725 0.12 47.67 -5.86
N ALA A 726 -0.12 48.98 -5.77
CA ALA A 726 0.92 50.02 -5.90
C ALA A 726 2.14 49.78 -4.99
N SER A 727 1.92 49.17 -3.82
CA SER A 727 2.98 48.83 -2.86
C SER A 727 4.02 47.85 -3.40
N ALA A 728 3.74 47.12 -4.48
CA ALA A 728 4.70 46.23 -5.14
C ALA A 728 5.65 46.99 -6.10
N PHE A 729 5.26 48.18 -6.56
CA PHE A 729 5.99 48.97 -7.55
C PHE A 729 6.70 50.17 -6.91
N LYS A 730 7.68 49.91 -6.03
CA LYS A 730 8.42 50.96 -5.31
C LYS A 730 9.69 51.44 -6.02
N THR A 731 10.23 50.63 -6.92
CA THR A 731 11.55 50.83 -7.52
C THR A 731 11.39 50.98 -9.02
N LYS A 732 12.15 51.89 -9.63
CA LYS A 732 12.23 51.95 -11.10
C LYS A 732 13.12 50.83 -11.61
N GLY A 733 12.77 50.26 -12.76
CA GLY A 733 13.62 49.27 -13.42
C GLY A 733 12.83 48.07 -13.91
N LYS A 734 13.57 46.99 -14.15
CA LYS A 734 13.05 45.77 -14.76
C LYS A 734 12.46 44.83 -13.70
N TYR A 735 11.18 44.55 -13.84
CA TYR A 735 10.45 43.58 -13.04
C TYR A 735 10.28 42.27 -13.80
N LYS A 736 10.15 41.16 -13.05
CA LYS A 736 9.89 39.82 -13.60
C LYS A 736 8.56 39.31 -13.08
N LEU A 737 7.63 38.99 -13.98
CA LEU A 737 6.35 38.37 -13.65
C LEU A 737 6.36 36.91 -14.10
N SER A 738 6.46 36.02 -13.12
CA SER A 738 6.48 34.57 -13.32
C SER A 738 5.09 34.01 -13.16
N VAL A 739 4.72 33.07 -14.03
CA VAL A 739 3.43 32.38 -14.00
C VAL A 739 3.62 30.89 -14.25
N ARG A 740 2.81 30.08 -13.57
CA ARG A 740 2.71 28.64 -13.77
C ARG A 740 1.32 28.15 -13.38
N LEU A 741 0.78 27.18 -14.11
CA LEU A 741 -0.30 26.34 -13.59
C LEU A 741 0.33 25.27 -12.70
N ARG A 742 -0.30 24.93 -11.58
CA ARG A 742 0.15 23.86 -10.69
C ARG A 742 -0.94 22.81 -10.60
N SER A 743 -0.55 21.54 -10.47
CA SER A 743 -1.47 20.41 -10.34
C SER A 743 -1.13 19.54 -9.14
N ARG A 744 -2.15 19.20 -8.35
CA ARG A 744 -2.10 18.27 -7.22
C ARG A 744 -3.29 17.31 -7.26
N ALA A 745 -3.07 16.04 -6.88
CA ALA A 745 -4.11 15.02 -6.97
C ALA A 745 -5.21 15.21 -5.91
N GLU A 746 -4.85 15.57 -4.68
CA GLU A 746 -5.78 15.71 -3.56
C GLU A 746 -5.54 17.00 -2.75
N PRO A 747 -6.60 17.69 -2.31
CA PRO A 747 -6.49 18.83 -1.41
C PRO A 747 -5.94 18.45 -0.04
N ILE A 748 -5.05 19.27 0.54
CA ILE A 748 -4.42 18.95 1.83
C ILE A 748 -5.43 19.00 2.99
N TYR A 749 -6.39 19.92 2.96
CA TYR A 749 -7.47 19.98 3.95
C TYR A 749 -8.30 18.69 3.96
N PHE A 750 -8.49 18.06 2.80
CA PHE A 750 -9.22 16.81 2.67
C PHE A 750 -8.39 15.64 3.19
N MET A 751 -7.10 15.59 2.86
CA MET A 751 -6.16 14.61 3.41
C MET A 751 -6.16 14.62 4.94
N LYS A 752 -6.14 15.82 5.55
CA LYS A 752 -6.23 15.98 7.01
C LYS A 752 -7.57 15.48 7.55
N PHE A 753 -8.67 15.81 6.89
CA PHE A 753 -10.01 15.33 7.27
C PHE A 753 -10.07 13.80 7.35
N VAL A 754 -9.47 13.08 6.39
CA VAL A 754 -9.45 11.60 6.37
C VAL A 754 -8.33 10.99 7.22
N GLY A 755 -7.59 11.80 7.99
CA GLY A 755 -6.52 11.32 8.87
C GLY A 755 -5.28 10.80 8.12
N ALA A 756 -4.92 11.42 7.00
CA ALA A 756 -3.63 11.19 6.34
C ALA A 756 -2.46 11.55 7.27
N THR A 757 -1.33 10.87 7.11
CA THR A 757 -0.12 11.15 7.89
C THR A 757 0.62 12.38 7.34
N GLU A 758 1.51 12.97 8.13
CA GLU A 758 2.38 14.06 7.67
C GLU A 758 3.25 13.63 6.48
N GLU A 759 3.74 12.38 6.48
CA GLU A 759 4.49 11.82 5.35
C GLU A 759 3.63 11.75 4.08
N MET A 760 2.36 11.34 4.19
CA MET A 760 1.44 11.33 3.04
C MET A 760 1.26 12.75 2.48
N ILE A 761 1.07 13.75 3.35
CA ILE A 761 0.94 15.16 2.98
C ILE A 761 2.22 15.68 2.31
N GLN A 762 3.39 15.35 2.88
CA GLN A 762 4.69 15.70 2.31
C GLN A 762 4.86 15.10 0.91
N SER A 763 4.58 13.81 0.75
CA SER A 763 4.62 13.11 -0.54
C SER A 763 3.65 13.73 -1.55
N MET A 764 2.41 14.03 -1.15
CA MET A 764 1.42 14.69 -2.01
C MET A 764 1.93 16.03 -2.57
N ASN A 765 2.59 16.82 -1.72
CA ASN A 765 3.16 18.12 -2.10
C ASN A 765 4.44 18.01 -2.95
N GLN A 766 5.32 17.04 -2.67
CA GLN A 766 6.55 16.80 -3.45
C GLN A 766 6.28 16.41 -4.90
N TRP A 767 5.17 15.70 -5.12
CA TRP A 767 4.77 15.23 -6.45
C TRP A 767 3.88 16.22 -7.20
N MET A 768 3.73 17.47 -6.75
CA MET A 768 3.10 18.51 -7.58
C MET A 768 3.90 18.74 -8.87
N VAL A 769 3.19 19.06 -9.95
CA VAL A 769 3.82 19.47 -11.22
C VAL A 769 3.43 20.88 -11.59
N ASP A 770 4.39 21.57 -12.20
CA ASP A 770 4.18 22.87 -12.81
C ASP A 770 3.95 22.70 -14.31
N ILE A 771 2.95 23.40 -14.84
CA ILE A 771 2.47 23.29 -16.21
C ILE A 771 2.58 24.69 -16.84
N HIS A 772 3.15 24.75 -18.04
CA HIS A 772 3.48 26.00 -18.75
C HIS A 772 4.15 27.09 -17.89
N PRO A 773 5.26 26.80 -17.18
CA PRO A 773 5.98 27.84 -16.45
C PRO A 773 6.66 28.81 -17.43
N TYR A 774 6.43 30.12 -17.29
CA TYR A 774 7.19 31.15 -18.01
C TYR A 774 7.28 32.45 -17.21
N THR A 775 8.19 33.33 -17.63
CA THR A 775 8.38 34.65 -17.02
C THR A 775 8.38 35.72 -18.09
N VAL A 776 7.68 36.82 -17.82
CA VAL A 776 7.69 38.02 -18.67
C VAL A 776 8.38 39.16 -17.93
N GLU A 777 9.35 39.77 -18.59
CA GLU A 777 10.04 40.96 -18.07
C GLU A 777 9.40 42.24 -18.61
N PHE A 778 9.27 43.26 -17.77
CA PHE A 778 8.81 44.58 -18.19
C PHE A 778 9.42 45.70 -17.33
N ASP A 779 9.51 46.89 -17.92
CA ASP A 779 10.04 48.07 -17.24
C ASP A 779 8.94 48.84 -16.51
N VAL A 780 9.22 49.22 -15.26
CA VAL A 780 8.41 50.13 -14.45
C VAL A 780 9.12 51.48 -14.39
N LYS A 781 8.45 52.51 -14.90
CA LYS A 781 9.01 53.87 -15.08
C LYS A 781 8.77 54.80 -13.90
#